data_AF-A0AAX3G4K0-F1
#
_entry.id   AF-A0AAX3G4K0-F1
#
_cell.length_a   1.000
_cell.length_b   1.000
_cell.length_c   1.000
_cell.angle_alpha   90.00
_cell.angle_beta   90.00
_cell.angle_gamma   90.00
#
_symmetry.space_group_name_H-M   'P 1'
#
loop_
_entity.id
_entity.type
_entity.pdbx_description
1 polymer ?
#
loop_
_entity_poly.entity_id
_entity_poly.type
_entity_poly.pdbx_seq_one_letter_code
_entity_poly.pdbx_strand_id
1 'polypeptide(L)'
;MLDEVLGQFADYGLEPKQPLVFGKLTRCKTAQDKGKEKNGWYVIHEHRTEKGETLIFGSFGDWRAGETQKIKVKAGRMTPEEREVMRARQEEAKRRAAEVATNAARRAANRAAGLFRRMPEKGRSAYLDRKQIVGFKVRYAPRTGAVLVPMCNVRDQIVGLQVIYPGPQPETGRDKSYWPYGMAKEGAFHLIGPHPEPGEPVLVCEGYATGTSLHMATSLTVAIAFDAGNLLAVAKAMRERFPGRPLIICRDDDWKTKRPNGEPWNPGEEKANNAATVVGGQVVAPIFSGEREDKWTDFNDLHCAEGLEAVRRQVLAVVKPPAAGGWKDQLARTENGSLIAHMQNVELILGNDERWSGVIGFSAFSSKIVKLRAAPYGGGVGDWADIDDMLVMKWLAQQYNLRVKSTHVIEAVSVVAHDHAFHPVRDYLNGLEWDRVPRLDSWLTDIMGVAPTEYSSKVGKRWMVSAVGRVMKPGCKADSVMILEGAQGAGKSTAMSILGGEWFMDTPFALGDKDGFQAIRGKWIVELGELDSFNKAESTKAKQFFSASTDTYRESYGRRTMDVPRQCVFVGTTNQDEYLKDATGNRRYWPVACTKVELELLRQIRDQLWAEAMFCYLSGDIWWVNRDESPLFAEAQEERFVVDEWEGPILTWLEESQIGETATGTDILSGALKLDFGHWGKPEQMRVGAIMHRLGWRKVRLSALAKSGIRPWAYKKPAGWGRAAALVQEKFEEPCFDD
;
A
#
# COMPACT_ATOMS: atom_id res chain seq x y z
N MET A 1 -56.51 -20.12 40.58
CA MET A 1 -55.20 -19.45 40.80
C MET A 1 -54.16 -19.96 39.82
N LEU A 2 -53.89 -21.27 39.76
CA LEU A 2 -53.04 -21.84 38.71
C LEU A 2 -53.59 -21.55 37.30
N ASP A 3 -54.90 -21.67 37.10
CA ASP A 3 -55.56 -21.36 35.83
C ASP A 3 -55.48 -19.88 35.44
N GLU A 4 -55.44 -18.96 36.41
CA GLU A 4 -55.28 -17.52 36.14
C GLU A 4 -53.84 -17.18 35.71
N VAL A 5 -52.85 -17.92 36.21
CA VAL A 5 -51.45 -17.81 35.78
C VAL A 5 -51.25 -18.45 34.40
N LEU A 6 -51.85 -19.62 34.18
CA LEU A 6 -51.85 -20.28 32.87
C LEU A 6 -52.59 -19.44 31.81
N GLY A 7 -53.66 -18.74 32.18
CA GLY A 7 -54.34 -17.77 31.31
C GLY A 7 -53.42 -16.61 30.92
N GLN A 8 -52.71 -16.00 31.88
CA GLN A 8 -51.72 -14.95 31.59
C GLN A 8 -50.57 -15.45 30.71
N PHE A 9 -50.15 -16.71 30.86
CA PHE A 9 -49.16 -17.33 29.97
C PHE A 9 -49.73 -17.54 28.56
N ALA A 10 -50.96 -18.03 28.44
CA ALA A 10 -51.62 -18.23 27.15
C ALA A 10 -51.86 -16.91 26.41
N ASP A 11 -52.29 -15.86 27.11
CA ASP A 11 -52.48 -14.51 26.56
C ASP A 11 -51.18 -13.90 26.01
N TYR A 12 -50.04 -14.25 26.62
CA TYR A 12 -48.71 -13.86 26.16
C TYR A 12 -48.11 -14.84 25.14
N GLY A 13 -48.78 -15.96 24.86
CA GLY A 13 -48.32 -16.97 23.91
C GLY A 13 -47.25 -17.93 24.45
N LEU A 14 -47.16 -18.15 25.77
CA LEU A 14 -46.28 -19.12 26.41
C LEU A 14 -46.95 -20.49 26.57
N GLU A 15 -46.23 -21.55 26.24
CA GLU A 15 -46.65 -22.95 26.32
C GLU A 15 -45.74 -23.74 27.28
N PRO A 16 -45.91 -23.59 28.61
CA PRO A 16 -45.13 -24.34 29.59
C PRO A 16 -45.60 -25.80 29.70
N LYS A 17 -44.64 -26.72 29.87
CA LYS A 17 -44.95 -28.10 30.23
C LYS A 17 -45.53 -28.14 31.65
N GLN A 18 -46.62 -28.90 31.83
CA GLN A 18 -47.23 -29.13 33.13
C GLN A 18 -46.69 -30.43 33.75
N PRO A 19 -46.55 -30.51 35.09
CA PRO A 19 -46.83 -29.45 36.08
C PRO A 19 -45.80 -28.31 36.04
N LEU A 20 -46.23 -27.10 36.46
CA LEU A 20 -45.34 -25.94 36.51
C LEU A 20 -44.27 -26.10 37.60
N VAL A 21 -43.08 -25.58 37.33
CA VAL A 21 -41.93 -25.62 38.24
C VAL A 21 -41.89 -24.33 39.06
N PHE A 22 -42.04 -24.45 40.38
CA PHE A 22 -41.99 -23.32 41.32
C PHE A 22 -40.55 -23.05 41.81
N GLY A 23 -40.23 -21.78 42.06
CA GLY A 23 -38.99 -21.34 42.68
C GLY A 23 -37.77 -21.27 41.76
N LYS A 24 -37.88 -21.65 40.48
CA LYS A 24 -36.77 -21.66 39.51
C LYS A 24 -37.18 -21.13 38.15
N LEU A 25 -36.28 -20.40 37.50
CA LEU A 25 -36.46 -19.97 36.12
C LEU A 25 -36.53 -21.17 35.19
N THR A 26 -37.66 -21.30 34.51
CA THR A 26 -38.00 -22.47 33.68
C THR A 26 -38.28 -22.01 32.26
N ARG A 27 -37.57 -22.61 31.29
CA ARG A 27 -37.75 -22.33 29.86
C ARG A 27 -38.92 -23.13 29.30
N CYS A 28 -39.77 -22.47 28.54
CA CYS A 28 -40.92 -23.06 27.85
C CYS A 28 -40.94 -22.66 26.38
N LYS A 29 -41.83 -23.30 25.61
CA LYS A 29 -42.07 -22.89 24.23
C LYS A 29 -42.91 -21.62 24.20
N THR A 30 -42.77 -20.86 23.13
CA THR A 30 -43.77 -19.86 22.73
C THR A 30 -44.52 -20.36 21.51
N ALA A 31 -45.70 -19.80 21.23
CA ALA A 31 -46.47 -20.08 20.02
C ALA A 31 -45.68 -19.79 18.72
N GLN A 32 -44.58 -19.04 18.81
CA GLN A 32 -43.70 -18.65 17.70
C GLN A 32 -42.46 -19.55 17.54
N ASP A 33 -42.24 -20.52 18.45
CA ASP A 33 -41.08 -21.40 18.42
C ASP A 33 -41.25 -22.54 17.41
N LYS A 34 -40.29 -22.71 16.50
CA LYS A 34 -40.26 -23.84 15.54
C LYS A 34 -39.37 -24.97 16.07
N GLY A 35 -39.81 -26.22 15.93
CA GLY A 35 -39.01 -27.40 16.30
C GLY A 35 -38.73 -27.55 17.81
N LYS A 36 -37.45 -27.57 18.21
CA LYS A 36 -36.99 -27.80 19.60
C LYS A 36 -36.70 -26.51 20.39
N GLU A 37 -36.97 -25.34 19.80
CA GLU A 37 -36.75 -24.04 20.44
C GLU A 37 -37.58 -23.85 21.72
N LYS A 38 -37.06 -23.02 22.65
CA LYS A 38 -37.70 -22.68 23.93
C LYS A 38 -37.32 -21.25 24.33
N ASN A 39 -37.89 -20.27 23.65
CA ASN A 39 -37.55 -18.86 23.84
C ASN A 39 -38.39 -18.18 24.93
N GLY A 40 -39.46 -18.84 25.37
CA GLY A 40 -40.25 -18.44 26.53
C GLY A 40 -39.59 -18.81 27.86
N TRP A 41 -39.87 -18.03 28.91
CA TRP A 41 -39.45 -18.33 30.28
C TRP A 41 -40.46 -17.85 31.33
N TYR A 42 -40.48 -18.53 32.48
CA TYR A 42 -41.22 -18.09 33.66
C TYR A 42 -40.46 -18.40 34.97
N VAL A 43 -40.71 -17.58 35.99
CA VAL A 43 -40.34 -17.80 37.41
C VAL A 43 -41.59 -17.55 38.23
N ILE A 44 -42.08 -18.57 38.93
CA ILE A 44 -43.25 -18.45 39.81
C ILE A 44 -42.97 -18.99 41.19
N HIS A 45 -43.59 -18.39 42.20
CA HIS A 45 -43.48 -18.76 43.59
C HIS A 45 -44.87 -18.90 44.19
N GLU A 46 -45.02 -19.89 45.07
CA GLU A 46 -46.24 -20.10 45.82
C GLU A 46 -46.10 -19.50 47.22
N HIS A 47 -47.15 -18.86 47.72
CA HIS A 47 -47.26 -18.44 49.10
C HIS A 47 -48.65 -18.69 49.65
N ARG A 48 -48.73 -19.34 50.80
CA ARG A 48 -49.99 -19.56 51.52
C ARG A 48 -50.19 -18.44 52.52
N THR A 49 -51.28 -17.71 52.37
CA THR A 49 -51.71 -16.63 53.28
C THR A 49 -52.20 -17.19 54.61
N GLU A 50 -52.29 -16.35 55.64
CA GLU A 50 -52.81 -16.74 56.96
C GLU A 50 -54.29 -17.18 56.91
N LYS A 51 -55.05 -16.72 55.91
CA LYS A 51 -56.42 -17.17 55.62
C LYS A 51 -56.49 -18.52 54.91
N GLY A 52 -55.35 -19.17 54.68
CA GLY A 52 -55.25 -20.49 54.05
C GLY A 52 -55.27 -20.47 52.52
N GLU A 53 -55.35 -19.30 51.88
CA GLU A 53 -55.39 -19.14 50.42
C GLU A 53 -53.98 -19.21 49.81
N THR A 54 -53.82 -19.93 48.70
CA THR A 54 -52.58 -20.02 47.92
C THR A 54 -52.48 -18.89 46.89
N LEU A 55 -51.45 -18.05 47.00
CA LEU A 55 -51.05 -17.01 46.04
C LEU A 55 -49.90 -17.48 45.15
N ILE A 56 -49.99 -17.20 43.85
CA ILE A 56 -48.89 -17.41 42.89
C ILE A 56 -48.43 -16.04 42.39
N PHE A 57 -47.15 -15.74 42.57
CA PHE A 57 -46.53 -14.50 42.10
C PHE A 57 -45.23 -14.82 41.37
N GLY A 58 -44.81 -13.93 40.48
CA GLY A 58 -43.68 -14.24 39.61
C GLY A 58 -43.56 -13.30 38.43
N SER A 59 -42.74 -13.70 37.47
CA SER A 59 -42.54 -12.99 36.21
C SER A 59 -42.33 -13.98 35.07
N PHE A 60 -42.68 -13.56 33.87
CA PHE A 60 -42.57 -14.34 32.65
C PHE A 60 -42.24 -13.43 31.46
N GLY A 61 -41.75 -14.02 30.38
CA GLY A 61 -41.42 -13.25 29.18
C GLY A 61 -40.86 -14.11 28.05
N ASP A 62 -40.50 -13.45 26.96
CA ASP A 62 -39.82 -14.02 25.80
C ASP A 62 -38.44 -13.36 25.62
N TRP A 63 -37.40 -14.18 25.51
CA TRP A 63 -36.03 -13.72 25.27
C TRP A 63 -35.87 -12.94 23.96
N ARG A 64 -36.74 -13.15 22.95
CA ARG A 64 -36.75 -12.42 21.68
C ARG A 64 -37.31 -11.00 21.83
N ALA A 65 -38.35 -10.83 22.63
CA ALA A 65 -39.01 -9.54 22.86
C ALA A 65 -38.22 -8.66 23.84
N GLY A 66 -37.42 -9.25 24.72
CA GLY A 66 -36.67 -8.52 25.75
C GLY A 66 -37.54 -7.92 26.86
N GLU A 67 -38.83 -8.21 26.86
CA GLU A 67 -39.80 -7.69 27.83
C GLU A 67 -40.03 -8.69 28.97
N THR A 68 -40.15 -8.15 30.20
CA THR A 68 -40.50 -8.93 31.40
C THR A 68 -41.88 -8.51 31.91
N GLN A 69 -42.82 -9.45 31.94
CA GLN A 69 -44.15 -9.24 32.50
C GLN A 69 -44.23 -9.78 33.93
N LYS A 70 -44.83 -9.00 34.83
CA LYS A 70 -45.13 -9.45 36.20
C LYS A 70 -46.49 -10.14 36.22
N ILE A 71 -46.59 -11.25 36.95
CA ILE A 71 -47.88 -11.92 37.18
C ILE A 71 -48.77 -10.96 37.97
N LYS A 72 -49.92 -10.61 37.38
CA LYS A 72 -50.91 -9.75 38.02
C LYS A 72 -51.73 -10.59 39.00
N VAL A 73 -51.76 -10.16 40.26
CA VAL A 73 -52.60 -10.73 41.32
C VAL A 73 -53.72 -9.74 41.63
N LYS A 74 -54.98 -10.19 41.73
CA LYS A 74 -56.13 -9.31 42.03
C LYS A 74 -55.94 -8.55 43.35
N ALA A 75 -56.24 -7.25 43.33
CA ALA A 75 -56.11 -6.37 44.49
C ALA A 75 -57.11 -6.76 45.61
N GLY A 76 -56.65 -6.72 46.87
CA GLY A 76 -57.49 -6.98 48.06
C GLY A 76 -57.11 -8.22 48.90
N ARG A 77 -56.15 -9.03 48.46
CA ARG A 77 -55.76 -10.31 49.11
C ARG A 77 -54.46 -10.28 49.93
N MET A 78 -53.86 -9.11 50.16
CA MET A 78 -52.63 -8.98 50.97
C MET A 78 -52.70 -7.74 51.87
N THR A 79 -52.36 -7.88 53.14
CA THR A 79 -52.22 -6.76 54.08
C THR A 79 -50.91 -5.97 53.82
N PRO A 80 -50.80 -4.72 54.28
CA PRO A 80 -49.55 -3.95 54.19
C PRO A 80 -48.35 -4.64 54.84
N GLU A 81 -48.56 -5.32 55.96
CA GLU A 81 -47.53 -6.06 56.72
C GLU A 81 -47.04 -7.30 55.94
N GLU A 82 -47.93 -8.06 55.30
CA GLU A 82 -47.57 -9.20 54.44
C GLU A 82 -46.71 -8.78 53.24
N ARG A 83 -46.95 -7.58 52.68
CA ARG A 83 -46.14 -7.01 51.59
C ARG A 83 -44.74 -6.62 52.04
N GLU A 84 -44.56 -6.26 53.31
CA GLU A 84 -43.27 -5.87 53.88
C GLU A 84 -42.43 -7.12 54.21
N VAL A 85 -43.04 -8.15 54.81
CA VAL A 85 -42.40 -9.45 55.03
C VAL A 85 -41.99 -10.12 53.71
N MET A 86 -42.82 -10.02 52.66
CA MET A 86 -42.45 -10.51 51.33
C MET A 86 -41.30 -9.72 50.71
N ARG A 87 -41.28 -8.38 50.87
CA ARG A 87 -40.16 -7.55 50.41
C ARG A 87 -38.87 -7.91 51.14
N ALA A 88 -38.91 -8.08 52.45
CA ALA A 88 -37.75 -8.50 53.25
C ALA A 88 -37.24 -9.88 52.84
N ARG A 89 -38.13 -10.87 52.63
CA ARG A 89 -37.74 -12.20 52.12
C ARG A 89 -37.17 -12.15 50.70
N GLN A 90 -37.74 -11.31 49.82
CA GLN A 90 -37.21 -11.08 48.47
C GLN A 90 -35.82 -10.43 48.52
N GLU A 91 -35.61 -9.48 49.42
CA GLU A 91 -34.34 -8.78 49.59
C GLU A 91 -33.25 -9.68 50.18
N GLU A 92 -33.60 -10.51 51.17
CA GLU A 92 -32.69 -11.53 51.71
C GLU A 92 -32.36 -12.62 50.68
N ALA A 93 -33.36 -13.12 49.95
CA ALA A 93 -33.15 -14.07 48.86
C ALA A 93 -32.27 -13.47 47.75
N LYS A 94 -32.47 -12.19 47.41
CA LYS A 94 -31.65 -11.45 46.46
C LYS A 94 -30.21 -11.29 46.95
N ARG A 95 -30.01 -11.00 48.25
CA ARG A 95 -28.69 -10.91 48.87
C ARG A 95 -27.96 -12.25 48.86
N ARG A 96 -28.62 -13.34 49.26
CA ARG A 96 -28.06 -14.70 49.21
C ARG A 96 -27.74 -15.13 47.78
N ALA A 97 -28.62 -14.84 46.82
CA ALA A 97 -28.40 -15.12 45.40
C ALA A 97 -27.21 -14.32 44.84
N ALA A 98 -27.07 -13.05 45.22
CA ALA A 98 -25.94 -12.21 44.86
C ALA A 98 -24.63 -12.79 45.43
N GLU A 99 -24.61 -13.20 46.69
CA GLU A 99 -23.42 -13.81 47.33
C GLU A 99 -23.01 -15.14 46.66
N VAL A 100 -23.98 -16.00 46.34
CA VAL A 100 -23.73 -17.24 45.58
C VAL A 100 -23.18 -16.92 44.18
N ALA A 101 -23.72 -15.92 43.50
CA ALA A 101 -23.26 -15.47 42.19
C ALA A 101 -21.84 -14.90 42.25
N THR A 102 -21.50 -14.07 43.26
CA THR A 102 -20.14 -13.55 43.48
C THR A 102 -19.14 -14.69 43.71
N ASN A 103 -19.50 -15.69 44.52
CA ASN A 103 -18.67 -16.86 44.76
C ASN A 103 -18.50 -17.74 43.52
N ALA A 104 -19.53 -17.88 42.69
CA ALA A 104 -19.46 -18.56 41.41
C ALA A 104 -18.56 -17.81 40.41
N ALA A 105 -18.71 -16.49 40.31
CA ALA A 105 -17.92 -15.63 39.43
C ALA A 105 -16.43 -15.65 39.80
N ARG A 106 -16.09 -15.59 41.09
CA ARG A 106 -14.71 -15.72 41.56
C ARG A 106 -14.08 -17.06 41.17
N ARG A 107 -14.83 -18.16 41.33
CA ARG A 107 -14.39 -19.50 40.92
C ARG A 107 -14.24 -19.60 39.40
N ALA A 108 -15.15 -18.99 38.63
CA ALA A 108 -15.09 -18.95 37.18
C ALA A 108 -13.87 -18.16 36.69
N ALA A 109 -13.61 -16.97 37.24
CA ALA A 109 -12.46 -16.13 36.93
C ALA A 109 -11.12 -16.87 37.16
N ASN A 110 -10.97 -17.52 38.32
CA ASN A 110 -9.76 -18.30 38.63
C ASN A 110 -9.53 -19.45 37.63
N ARG A 111 -10.60 -20.17 37.25
CA ARG A 111 -10.50 -21.24 36.24
C ARG A 111 -10.18 -20.69 34.85
N ALA A 112 -10.82 -19.59 34.45
CA ALA A 112 -10.59 -18.89 33.19
C ALA A 112 -9.13 -18.46 33.06
N ALA A 113 -8.63 -17.68 34.03
CA ALA A 113 -7.26 -17.21 34.07
C ALA A 113 -6.25 -18.38 34.09
N GLY A 114 -6.53 -19.41 34.89
CA GLY A 114 -5.67 -20.59 34.98
C GLY A 114 -5.60 -21.40 33.68
N LEU A 115 -6.72 -21.56 32.95
CA LEU A 115 -6.72 -22.20 31.63
C LEU A 115 -5.98 -21.36 30.60
N PHE A 116 -6.30 -20.06 30.53
CA PHE A 116 -5.71 -19.12 29.58
C PHE A 116 -4.19 -19.08 29.68
N ARG A 117 -3.64 -18.98 30.90
CA ARG A 117 -2.20 -18.95 31.15
C ARG A 117 -1.46 -20.20 30.68
N ARG A 118 -2.12 -21.36 30.69
CA ARG A 118 -1.53 -22.66 30.31
C ARG A 118 -1.55 -22.91 28.80
N MET A 119 -2.39 -22.20 28.06
CA MET A 119 -2.51 -22.39 26.62
C MET A 119 -1.44 -21.59 25.88
N PRO A 120 -0.94 -22.07 24.72
CA PRO A 120 0.08 -21.38 23.94
C PRO A 120 -0.42 -20.07 23.30
N GLU A 121 0.51 -19.13 23.13
CA GLU A 121 0.26 -17.82 22.49
C GLU A 121 0.24 -17.88 20.97
N LYS A 122 0.85 -18.91 20.38
CA LYS A 122 0.91 -19.14 18.93
C LYS A 122 0.18 -20.43 18.58
N GLY A 123 -0.52 -20.44 17.46
CA GLY A 123 -1.26 -21.60 16.96
C GLY A 123 -1.99 -21.27 15.66
N ARG A 124 -2.69 -22.26 15.11
CA ARG A 124 -3.52 -22.12 13.90
C ARG A 124 -4.99 -22.28 14.27
N SER A 125 -5.88 -21.61 13.54
CA SER A 125 -7.32 -21.73 13.73
C SER A 125 -8.06 -21.57 12.41
N ALA A 126 -8.79 -22.62 12.02
CA ALA A 126 -9.64 -22.58 10.83
C ALA A 126 -10.74 -21.50 10.91
N TYR A 127 -11.13 -21.08 12.11
CA TYR A 127 -12.06 -19.97 12.29
C TYR A 127 -11.44 -18.64 11.86
N LEU A 128 -10.20 -18.37 12.33
CA LEU A 128 -9.50 -17.13 12.01
C LEU A 128 -9.16 -17.06 10.53
N ASP A 129 -8.74 -18.18 9.94
CA ASP A 129 -8.48 -18.31 8.50
C ASP A 129 -9.75 -18.03 7.68
N ARG A 130 -10.89 -18.64 8.06
CA ARG A 130 -12.19 -18.42 7.40
C ARG A 130 -12.67 -16.97 7.51
N LYS A 131 -12.38 -16.30 8.62
CA LYS A 131 -12.73 -14.90 8.85
C LYS A 131 -11.65 -13.92 8.35
N GLN A 132 -10.57 -14.42 7.74
CA GLN A 132 -9.44 -13.65 7.17
C GLN A 132 -8.77 -12.70 8.18
N ILE A 133 -8.70 -13.09 9.45
CA ILE A 133 -8.20 -12.26 10.54
C ILE A 133 -7.09 -12.95 11.33
N VAL A 134 -6.28 -12.19 12.06
CA VAL A 134 -5.23 -12.72 12.94
C VAL A 134 -5.64 -12.70 14.43
N GLY A 135 -5.00 -13.53 15.26
CA GLY A 135 -5.31 -13.57 16.69
C GLY A 135 -4.59 -12.49 17.51
N PHE A 136 -5.31 -11.51 18.06
CA PHE A 136 -4.75 -10.49 18.97
C PHE A 136 -5.06 -10.78 20.44
N LYS A 137 -4.00 -10.94 21.24
CA LYS A 137 -4.08 -11.23 22.69
C LYS A 137 -4.96 -12.46 23.02
N VAL A 138 -4.91 -13.48 22.17
CA VAL A 138 -5.62 -14.76 22.34
C VAL A 138 -4.68 -15.89 22.74
N ARG A 139 -5.25 -17.05 23.06
CA ARG A 139 -4.51 -18.30 23.24
C ARG A 139 -5.13 -19.41 22.41
N TYR A 140 -4.31 -20.36 21.99
CA TYR A 140 -4.73 -21.45 21.12
C TYR A 140 -4.85 -22.74 21.93
N ALA A 141 -5.91 -23.52 21.70
CA ALA A 141 -6.11 -24.81 22.34
C ALA A 141 -5.80 -25.94 21.33
N PRO A 142 -4.55 -26.44 21.25
CA PRO A 142 -4.07 -27.21 20.10
C PRO A 142 -4.85 -28.52 19.88
N ARG A 143 -5.29 -29.15 20.97
CA ARG A 143 -6.06 -30.41 20.91
C ARG A 143 -7.44 -30.26 20.24
N THR A 144 -8.00 -29.06 20.28
CA THR A 144 -9.37 -28.79 19.81
C THR A 144 -9.41 -27.86 18.60
N GLY A 145 -8.28 -27.20 18.27
CA GLY A 145 -8.22 -26.13 17.29
C GLY A 145 -8.96 -24.83 17.71
N ALA A 146 -9.45 -24.76 18.95
CA ALA A 146 -10.19 -23.60 19.44
C ALA A 146 -9.27 -22.43 19.78
N VAL A 147 -9.81 -21.21 19.67
CA VAL A 147 -9.19 -19.95 20.08
C VAL A 147 -9.88 -19.47 21.35
N LEU A 148 -9.09 -19.10 22.35
CA LEU A 148 -9.55 -18.57 23.62
C LEU A 148 -9.31 -17.05 23.64
N VAL A 149 -10.40 -16.29 23.73
CA VAL A 149 -10.37 -14.84 23.88
C VAL A 149 -10.64 -14.51 25.35
N PRO A 150 -9.73 -13.80 26.04
CA PRO A 150 -9.94 -13.43 27.44
C PRO A 150 -11.00 -12.34 27.58
N MET A 151 -11.93 -12.52 28.51
CA MET A 151 -12.90 -11.50 28.90
C MET A 151 -12.41 -10.87 30.20
N CYS A 152 -12.05 -9.59 30.16
CA CYS A 152 -11.47 -8.86 31.26
C CYS A 152 -12.46 -7.85 31.87
N ASN A 153 -12.34 -7.59 33.16
CA ASN A 153 -12.99 -6.44 33.79
C ASN A 153 -12.17 -5.15 33.63
N VAL A 154 -12.66 -4.04 34.17
CA VAL A 154 -11.96 -2.73 34.14
C VAL A 154 -10.58 -2.71 34.79
N ARG A 155 -10.24 -3.73 35.60
CA ARG A 155 -8.93 -3.91 36.24
C ARG A 155 -8.03 -4.89 35.49
N ASP A 156 -8.35 -5.21 34.23
CA ASP A 156 -7.66 -6.18 33.38
C ASP A 156 -7.61 -7.61 33.94
N GLN A 157 -8.51 -7.95 34.86
CA GLN A 157 -8.60 -9.30 35.41
C GLN A 157 -9.52 -10.16 34.55
N ILE A 158 -9.04 -11.34 34.14
CA ILE A 158 -9.84 -12.31 33.38
C ILE A 158 -10.99 -12.81 34.25
N VAL A 159 -12.22 -12.50 33.86
CA VAL A 159 -13.46 -12.96 34.51
C VAL A 159 -14.10 -14.16 33.79
N GLY A 160 -13.74 -14.38 32.53
CA GLY A 160 -14.22 -15.48 31.69
C GLY A 160 -13.43 -15.57 30.38
N LEU A 161 -13.76 -16.56 29.55
CA LEU A 161 -13.22 -16.76 28.21
C LEU A 161 -14.37 -16.88 27.21
N GLN A 162 -14.23 -16.26 26.05
CA GLN A 162 -14.98 -16.69 24.87
C GLN A 162 -14.14 -17.78 24.17
N VAL A 163 -14.76 -18.95 23.99
CA VAL A 163 -14.17 -20.09 23.28
C VAL A 163 -14.73 -20.09 21.87
N ILE A 164 -13.84 -19.94 20.88
CA ILE A 164 -14.17 -19.96 19.46
C ILE A 164 -13.66 -21.27 18.87
N TYR A 165 -14.57 -22.10 18.37
CA TYR A 165 -14.27 -23.40 17.80
C TYR A 165 -13.96 -23.31 16.29
N PRO A 166 -13.24 -24.30 15.71
CA PRO A 166 -12.97 -24.33 14.26
C PRO A 166 -14.22 -24.25 13.38
N GLY A 167 -15.34 -24.81 13.87
CA GLY A 167 -16.64 -24.77 13.21
C GLY A 167 -17.79 -24.97 14.20
N PRO A 168 -19.04 -24.97 13.70
CA PRO A 168 -20.23 -25.12 14.52
C PRO A 168 -20.23 -26.45 15.31
N GLN A 169 -20.51 -26.37 16.61
CA GLN A 169 -20.62 -27.56 17.46
C GLN A 169 -21.90 -28.34 17.16
N PRO A 170 -21.87 -29.67 16.97
CA PRO A 170 -23.05 -30.48 16.62
C PRO A 170 -24.22 -30.33 17.58
N GLU A 171 -23.95 -30.13 18.87
CA GLU A 171 -24.99 -30.06 19.92
C GLU A 171 -25.71 -28.70 19.96
N THR A 172 -25.01 -27.61 19.61
CA THR A 172 -25.53 -26.25 19.79
C THR A 172 -25.73 -25.50 18.48
N GLY A 173 -25.16 -25.99 17.37
CA GLY A 173 -25.12 -25.31 16.08
C GLY A 173 -24.27 -24.03 16.08
N ARG A 174 -23.53 -23.74 17.17
CA ARG A 174 -22.74 -22.51 17.33
C ARG A 174 -21.26 -22.81 17.32
N ASP A 175 -20.47 -21.92 16.75
CA ASP A 175 -19.00 -21.98 16.74
C ASP A 175 -18.37 -21.18 17.89
N LYS A 176 -19.19 -20.56 18.77
CA LYS A 176 -18.73 -19.75 19.91
C LYS A 176 -19.48 -20.10 21.18
N SER A 177 -18.77 -20.15 22.31
CA SER A 177 -19.37 -20.30 23.63
C SER A 177 -18.64 -19.47 24.68
N TYR A 178 -19.27 -19.29 25.84
CA TYR A 178 -18.68 -18.62 26.99
C TYR A 178 -18.34 -19.64 28.07
N TRP A 179 -17.15 -19.51 28.65
CA TRP A 179 -16.66 -20.43 29.66
C TRP A 179 -15.82 -19.71 30.72
N PRO A 180 -15.88 -20.10 32.00
CA PRO A 180 -16.76 -21.11 32.58
C PRO A 180 -18.17 -20.62 32.92
N TYR A 181 -19.10 -21.56 33.11
CA TYR A 181 -20.42 -21.25 33.68
C TYR A 181 -20.29 -20.50 35.01
N GLY A 182 -21.13 -19.48 35.20
CA GLY A 182 -21.12 -18.61 36.38
C GLY A 182 -20.15 -17.43 36.30
N MET A 183 -19.48 -17.19 35.17
CA MET A 183 -18.64 -16.01 34.95
C MET A 183 -19.45 -14.71 34.99
N ALA A 184 -18.81 -13.61 35.43
CA ALA A 184 -19.36 -12.27 35.38
C ALA A 184 -19.16 -11.69 33.97
N LYS A 185 -20.20 -11.77 33.13
CA LYS A 185 -20.15 -11.35 31.72
C LYS A 185 -20.39 -9.84 31.54
N GLU A 186 -21.31 -9.26 32.33
CA GLU A 186 -21.69 -7.86 32.20
C GLU A 186 -20.48 -6.94 32.43
N GLY A 187 -20.26 -6.00 31.51
CA GLY A 187 -19.12 -5.09 31.50
C GLY A 187 -17.78 -5.74 31.16
N ALA A 188 -17.72 -7.05 30.91
CA ALA A 188 -16.48 -7.72 30.52
C ALA A 188 -16.16 -7.45 29.04
N PHE A 189 -14.91 -7.15 28.74
CA PHE A 189 -14.45 -6.78 27.39
C PHE A 189 -13.13 -7.46 27.03
N HIS A 190 -12.78 -7.47 25.74
CA HIS A 190 -11.42 -7.78 25.26
C HIS A 190 -10.84 -6.56 24.56
N LEU A 191 -9.68 -6.09 25.01
CA LEU A 191 -9.06 -4.87 24.50
C LEU A 191 -7.83 -5.18 23.63
N ILE A 192 -7.91 -4.85 22.35
CA ILE A 192 -6.83 -5.03 21.37
C ILE A 192 -6.30 -3.67 20.88
N GLY A 193 -5.08 -3.67 20.36
CA GLY A 193 -4.37 -2.45 19.95
C GLY A 193 -3.54 -1.78 21.05
N PRO A 194 -2.85 -0.68 20.69
CA PRO A 194 -2.01 0.09 21.61
C PRO A 194 -2.85 0.84 22.65
N HIS A 195 -2.19 1.45 23.63
CA HIS A 195 -2.85 2.44 24.47
C HIS A 195 -3.14 3.69 23.61
N PRO A 196 -4.35 4.25 23.62
CA PRO A 196 -4.68 5.37 22.74
C PRO A 196 -3.91 6.65 23.16
N GLU A 197 -3.31 7.36 22.21
CA GLU A 197 -2.62 8.65 22.40
C GLU A 197 -3.60 9.83 22.43
N PRO A 198 -3.37 10.92 23.18
CA PRO A 198 -4.35 12.02 23.34
C PRO A 198 -5.05 12.43 22.04
N GLY A 199 -6.39 12.40 22.03
CA GLY A 199 -7.20 12.67 20.85
C GLY A 199 -7.52 11.44 19.97
N GLU A 200 -6.79 10.33 20.11
CA GLU A 200 -7.12 9.10 19.39
C GLU A 200 -8.42 8.45 19.91
N PRO A 201 -9.28 7.97 19.00
CA PRO A 201 -10.54 7.32 19.33
C PRO A 201 -10.31 5.91 19.89
N VAL A 202 -11.26 5.44 20.69
CA VAL A 202 -11.40 4.03 21.07
C VAL A 202 -12.64 3.47 20.40
N LEU A 203 -12.46 2.41 19.61
CA LEU A 203 -13.56 1.72 18.95
C LEU A 203 -14.18 0.69 19.89
N VAL A 204 -15.51 0.55 19.87
CA VAL A 204 -16.26 -0.45 20.64
C VAL A 204 -17.11 -1.26 19.68
N CYS A 205 -17.02 -2.59 19.71
CA CYS A 205 -17.78 -3.45 18.81
C CYS A 205 -18.31 -4.71 19.51
N GLU A 206 -19.24 -5.42 18.87
CA GLU A 206 -19.83 -6.65 19.43
C GLU A 206 -18.90 -7.86 19.29
N GLY A 207 -18.60 -8.27 18.05
CA GLY A 207 -17.88 -9.50 17.77
C GLY A 207 -16.35 -9.39 17.85
N TYR A 208 -15.68 -10.47 18.24
CA TYR A 208 -14.21 -10.57 18.18
C TYR A 208 -13.67 -10.44 16.74
N ALA A 209 -14.39 -11.00 15.76
CA ALA A 209 -13.98 -10.92 14.35
C ALA A 209 -14.10 -9.50 13.79
N THR A 210 -15.23 -8.84 14.09
CA THR A 210 -15.48 -7.42 13.83
C THR A 210 -14.37 -6.57 14.43
N GLY A 211 -14.07 -6.75 15.73
CA GLY A 211 -13.05 -5.98 16.42
C GLY A 211 -11.65 -6.16 15.84
N THR A 212 -11.29 -7.39 15.50
CA THR A 212 -10.02 -7.68 14.85
C THR A 212 -9.92 -7.02 13.48
N SER A 213 -10.97 -7.08 12.66
CA SER A 213 -10.99 -6.42 11.34
C SER A 213 -10.85 -4.91 11.46
N LEU A 214 -11.55 -4.29 12.42
CA LEU A 214 -11.42 -2.85 12.73
C LEU A 214 -9.99 -2.49 13.13
N HIS A 215 -9.35 -3.28 14.00
CA HIS A 215 -7.97 -3.04 14.42
C HIS A 215 -6.97 -3.22 13.27
N MET A 216 -7.11 -4.28 12.45
CA MET A 216 -6.25 -4.51 11.29
C MET A 216 -6.36 -3.39 10.25
N ALA A 217 -7.55 -2.81 10.07
CA ALA A 217 -7.79 -1.73 9.11
C ALA A 217 -7.29 -0.36 9.60
N THR A 218 -7.41 -0.07 10.90
CA THR A 218 -7.20 1.28 11.43
C THR A 218 -5.98 1.42 12.35
N SER A 219 -5.45 0.32 12.86
CA SER A 219 -4.45 0.27 13.94
C SER A 219 -4.89 0.88 15.27
N LEU A 220 -6.16 1.28 15.42
CA LEU A 220 -6.71 1.92 16.62
C LEU A 220 -6.98 0.92 17.75
N THR A 221 -7.10 1.42 18.98
CA THR A 221 -7.55 0.63 20.13
C THR A 221 -9.01 0.19 19.95
N VAL A 222 -9.30 -1.11 20.11
CA VAL A 222 -10.65 -1.67 19.96
C VAL A 222 -11.04 -2.48 21.20
N ALA A 223 -12.21 -2.18 21.76
CA ALA A 223 -12.85 -2.89 22.86
C ALA A 223 -14.00 -3.77 22.33
N ILE A 224 -13.86 -5.07 22.50
CA ILE A 224 -14.85 -6.07 22.07
C ILE A 224 -15.79 -6.39 23.24
N ALA A 225 -17.08 -6.17 23.03
CA ALA A 225 -18.14 -6.34 24.04
C ALA A 225 -18.80 -7.72 24.04
N PHE A 226 -18.54 -8.55 23.03
CA PHE A 226 -19.04 -9.92 22.82
C PHE A 226 -20.52 -10.07 22.44
N ASP A 227 -21.37 -9.09 22.70
CA ASP A 227 -22.77 -9.02 22.25
C ASP A 227 -23.37 -7.61 22.42
N ALA A 228 -24.42 -7.30 21.65
CA ALA A 228 -25.17 -6.05 21.69
C ALA A 228 -25.62 -5.62 23.09
N GLY A 229 -26.03 -6.56 23.94
CA GLY A 229 -26.53 -6.28 25.29
C GLY A 229 -25.45 -5.74 26.22
N ASN A 230 -24.18 -6.01 25.93
CA ASN A 230 -23.04 -5.60 26.73
C ASN A 230 -22.37 -4.31 26.25
N LEU A 231 -22.73 -3.78 25.07
CA LEU A 231 -22.14 -2.58 24.47
C LEU A 231 -22.16 -1.38 25.41
N LEU A 232 -23.28 -1.09 26.07
CA LEU A 232 -23.41 0.05 26.98
C LEU A 232 -22.48 -0.07 28.19
N ALA A 233 -22.41 -1.25 28.81
CA ALA A 233 -21.57 -1.49 29.98
C ALA A 233 -20.08 -1.34 29.62
N VAL A 234 -19.67 -1.88 28.46
CA VAL A 234 -18.30 -1.76 27.96
C VAL A 234 -17.97 -0.34 27.53
N ALA A 235 -18.88 0.37 26.87
CA ALA A 235 -18.69 1.77 26.50
C ALA A 235 -18.48 2.67 27.73
N LYS A 236 -19.26 2.46 28.81
CA LYS A 236 -19.04 3.14 30.10
C LYS A 236 -17.67 2.82 30.71
N ALA A 237 -17.28 1.55 30.68
CA ALA A 237 -15.96 1.12 31.13
C ALA A 237 -14.83 1.78 30.32
N MET A 238 -14.98 1.92 29.00
CA MET A 238 -13.99 2.60 28.15
C MET A 238 -13.96 4.11 28.41
N ARG A 239 -15.10 4.74 28.68
CA ARG A 239 -15.20 6.16 29.06
C ARG A 239 -14.49 6.44 30.38
N GLU A 240 -14.63 5.55 31.36
CA GLU A 240 -13.93 5.62 32.66
C GLU A 240 -12.43 5.38 32.50
N ARG A 241 -12.04 4.38 31.71
CA ARG A 241 -10.63 3.99 31.51
C ARG A 241 -9.86 4.99 30.64
N PHE A 242 -10.50 5.58 29.65
CA PHE A 242 -9.90 6.53 28.70
C PHE A 242 -10.69 7.86 28.70
N PRO A 243 -10.58 8.67 29.77
CA PRO A 243 -11.26 9.95 29.85
C PRO A 243 -10.88 10.88 28.69
N GLY A 244 -11.86 11.61 28.17
CA GLY A 244 -11.64 12.59 27.08
C GLY A 244 -11.39 12.00 25.70
N ARG A 245 -11.40 10.67 25.52
CA ARG A 245 -11.16 10.06 24.20
C ARG A 245 -12.45 9.89 23.40
N PRO A 246 -12.46 10.15 22.08
CA PRO A 246 -13.64 9.86 21.28
C PRO A 246 -13.98 8.37 21.39
N LEU A 247 -15.26 8.05 21.59
CA LEU A 247 -15.74 6.67 21.56
C LEU A 247 -16.57 6.46 20.32
N ILE A 248 -16.26 5.42 19.55
CA ILE A 248 -16.99 5.09 18.33
C ILE A 248 -17.50 3.67 18.46
N ILE A 249 -18.81 3.52 18.39
CA ILE A 249 -19.49 2.23 18.51
C ILE A 249 -19.70 1.70 17.10
N CYS A 250 -18.90 0.72 16.73
CA CYS A 250 -18.99 -0.01 15.47
C CYS A 250 -20.03 -1.12 15.65
N ARG A 251 -21.24 -0.89 15.16
CA ARG A 251 -22.37 -1.80 15.33
C ARG A 251 -22.46 -2.82 14.20
N ASP A 252 -23.04 -3.97 14.53
CA ASP A 252 -23.52 -4.92 13.54
C ASP A 252 -24.87 -4.38 12.98
N ASP A 253 -25.17 -4.72 11.73
CA ASP A 253 -26.37 -4.29 11.02
C ASP A 253 -27.36 -5.45 10.85
N ASP A 254 -28.17 -5.67 11.89
CA ASP A 254 -29.19 -6.73 12.00
C ASP A 254 -30.49 -6.40 11.24
N TRP A 255 -30.38 -5.87 10.01
CA TRP A 255 -31.49 -5.29 9.25
C TRP A 255 -32.69 -6.23 8.98
N LYS A 256 -32.51 -7.55 9.09
CA LYS A 256 -33.58 -8.55 8.91
C LYS A 256 -34.36 -8.90 10.17
N THR A 257 -33.96 -8.37 11.32
CA THR A 257 -34.64 -8.66 12.58
C THR A 257 -36.02 -7.96 12.61
N LYS A 258 -37.01 -8.63 13.20
CA LYS A 258 -38.38 -8.12 13.33
C LYS A 258 -38.82 -8.20 14.78
N ARG A 259 -39.60 -7.22 15.22
CA ARG A 259 -40.31 -7.24 16.50
C ARG A 259 -41.38 -8.33 16.50
N PRO A 260 -41.88 -8.75 17.68
CA PRO A 260 -42.98 -9.71 17.79
C PRO A 260 -44.27 -9.31 17.05
N ASN A 261 -44.48 -8.01 16.81
CA ASN A 261 -45.61 -7.47 16.03
C ASN A 261 -45.36 -7.47 14.50
N GLY A 262 -44.22 -7.99 14.03
CA GLY A 262 -43.85 -8.06 12.61
C GLY A 262 -43.14 -6.82 12.06
N GLU A 263 -42.99 -5.75 12.85
CA GLU A 263 -42.30 -4.53 12.43
C GLU A 263 -40.78 -4.74 12.30
N PRO A 264 -40.11 -4.13 11.31
CA PRO A 264 -38.65 -4.12 11.23
C PRO A 264 -38.02 -3.57 12.51
N TRP A 265 -36.99 -4.25 13.03
CA TRP A 265 -36.24 -3.81 14.20
C TRP A 265 -34.79 -4.24 14.09
N ASN A 266 -33.88 -3.31 14.35
CA ASN A 266 -32.44 -3.58 14.36
C ASN A 266 -31.93 -3.44 15.81
N PRO A 267 -31.77 -4.57 16.54
CA PRO A 267 -31.28 -4.56 17.92
C PRO A 267 -29.88 -3.94 18.06
N GLY A 268 -28.97 -4.26 17.12
CA GLY A 268 -27.62 -3.69 17.09
C GLY A 268 -27.63 -2.17 16.98
N GLU A 269 -28.48 -1.62 16.11
CA GLU A 269 -28.73 -0.18 16.01
C GLU A 269 -29.23 0.45 17.31
N GLU A 270 -30.30 -0.10 17.89
CA GLU A 270 -30.90 0.46 19.11
C GLU A 270 -29.91 0.47 20.27
N LYS A 271 -29.19 -0.65 20.47
CA LYS A 271 -28.22 -0.79 21.56
C LYS A 271 -26.99 0.09 21.36
N ALA A 272 -26.47 0.17 20.13
CA ALA A 272 -25.34 1.03 19.81
C ALA A 272 -25.68 2.52 19.96
N ASN A 273 -26.85 2.95 19.47
CA ASN A 273 -27.30 4.34 19.60
C ASN A 273 -27.53 4.72 21.07
N ASN A 274 -28.13 3.84 21.87
CA ASN A 274 -28.27 4.06 23.30
C ASN A 274 -26.90 4.16 24.00
N ALA A 275 -25.97 3.25 23.69
CA ALA A 275 -24.62 3.27 24.25
C ALA A 275 -23.89 4.57 23.89
N ALA A 276 -23.93 4.99 22.62
CA ALA A 276 -23.29 6.21 22.13
C ALA A 276 -23.88 7.46 22.79
N THR A 277 -25.20 7.54 22.90
CA THR A 277 -25.90 8.65 23.57
C THR A 277 -25.46 8.78 25.02
N VAL A 278 -25.42 7.67 25.76
CA VAL A 278 -25.07 7.69 27.20
C VAL A 278 -23.61 8.08 27.44
N VAL A 279 -22.69 7.71 26.55
CA VAL A 279 -21.26 7.97 26.75
C VAL A 279 -20.73 9.18 25.97
N GLY A 280 -21.58 9.88 25.21
CA GLY A 280 -21.15 10.94 24.29
C GLY A 280 -20.21 10.42 23.20
N GLY A 281 -20.58 9.31 22.56
CA GLY A 281 -19.86 8.68 21.45
C GLY A 281 -20.58 8.79 20.12
N GLN A 282 -19.98 8.25 19.07
CA GLN A 282 -20.57 8.15 17.73
C GLN A 282 -20.88 6.70 17.39
N VAL A 283 -21.72 6.47 16.38
CA VAL A 283 -22.05 5.13 15.88
C VAL A 283 -21.66 5.03 14.42
N VAL A 284 -21.09 3.90 14.04
CA VAL A 284 -20.79 3.57 12.64
C VAL A 284 -21.28 2.16 12.34
N ALA A 285 -21.86 1.98 11.16
CA ALA A 285 -22.33 0.70 10.65
C ALA A 285 -21.63 0.41 9.31
N PRO A 286 -21.42 -0.86 8.93
CA PRO A 286 -20.81 -1.21 7.66
C PRO A 286 -21.76 -0.89 6.50
N ILE A 287 -21.23 -0.24 5.47
CA ILE A 287 -21.91 0.05 4.20
C ILE A 287 -21.27 -0.80 3.10
N PHE A 288 -22.07 -1.50 2.32
CA PHE A 288 -21.59 -2.37 1.23
C PHE A 288 -21.85 -1.69 -0.12
N SER A 289 -20.90 -1.74 -1.04
CA SER A 289 -20.88 -0.97 -2.30
C SER A 289 -21.60 -1.64 -3.49
N GLY A 290 -22.26 -2.80 -3.29
CA GLY A 290 -23.01 -3.55 -4.30
C GLY A 290 -24.25 -4.29 -3.78
N GLU A 291 -24.79 -5.26 -4.56
CA GLU A 291 -25.89 -6.13 -4.10
C GLU A 291 -25.46 -6.93 -2.87
N ARG A 292 -25.99 -6.53 -1.72
CA ARG A 292 -25.63 -7.08 -0.41
C ARG A 292 -26.07 -8.54 -0.29
N GLU A 293 -25.13 -9.45 -0.03
CA GLU A 293 -25.49 -10.82 0.32
C GLU A 293 -26.29 -10.87 1.63
N ASP A 294 -27.26 -11.77 1.68
CA ASP A 294 -28.21 -11.93 2.79
C ASP A 294 -27.57 -12.13 4.18
N LYS A 295 -26.32 -12.58 4.22
CA LYS A 295 -25.55 -12.91 5.43
C LYS A 295 -24.59 -11.80 5.87
N TRP A 296 -24.43 -10.73 5.10
CA TRP A 296 -23.48 -9.66 5.42
C TRP A 296 -24.10 -8.67 6.40
N THR A 297 -23.58 -8.65 7.62
CA THR A 297 -24.13 -7.83 8.71
C THR A 297 -23.08 -7.05 9.47
N ASP A 298 -21.80 -7.43 9.44
CA ASP A 298 -20.77 -6.82 10.28
C ASP A 298 -19.56 -6.29 9.49
N PHE A 299 -18.66 -5.55 10.16
CA PHE A 299 -17.43 -5.04 9.55
C PHE A 299 -16.44 -6.13 9.15
N ASN A 300 -16.53 -7.34 9.71
CA ASN A 300 -15.73 -8.45 9.24
C ASN A 300 -16.27 -8.97 7.90
N ASP A 301 -17.58 -8.98 7.69
CA ASP A 301 -18.15 -9.33 6.39
C ASP A 301 -17.77 -8.28 5.34
N LEU A 302 -17.77 -6.98 5.69
CA LEU A 302 -17.26 -5.91 4.83
C LEU A 302 -15.77 -6.09 4.50
N HIS A 303 -14.95 -6.47 5.50
CA HIS A 303 -13.55 -6.82 5.28
C HIS A 303 -13.41 -8.00 4.30
N CYS A 304 -14.15 -9.10 4.49
CA CYS A 304 -14.06 -10.25 3.61
C CYS A 304 -14.57 -9.97 2.18
N ALA A 305 -15.54 -9.07 2.04
CA ALA A 305 -16.15 -8.74 0.75
C ALA A 305 -15.36 -7.67 -0.04
N GLU A 306 -14.92 -6.61 0.62
CA GLU A 306 -14.40 -5.39 -0.02
C GLU A 306 -12.99 -5.00 0.48
N GLY A 307 -12.40 -5.77 1.38
CA GLY A 307 -11.05 -5.57 1.91
C GLY A 307 -10.96 -4.60 3.09
N LEU A 308 -9.76 -4.54 3.70
CA LEU A 308 -9.50 -3.71 4.89
C LEU A 308 -9.59 -2.21 4.60
N GLU A 309 -9.28 -1.75 3.39
CA GLU A 309 -9.38 -0.34 3.01
C GLU A 309 -10.82 0.18 3.03
N ALA A 310 -11.80 -0.65 2.67
CA ALA A 310 -13.21 -0.29 2.76
C ALA A 310 -13.63 -0.04 4.22
N VAL A 311 -13.21 -0.93 5.12
CA VAL A 311 -13.41 -0.79 6.57
C VAL A 311 -12.71 0.47 7.09
N ARG A 312 -11.44 0.67 6.73
CA ARG A 312 -10.62 1.80 7.14
C ARG A 312 -11.28 3.13 6.78
N ARG A 313 -11.68 3.28 5.51
CA ARG A 313 -12.33 4.49 4.99
C ARG A 313 -13.61 4.83 5.75
N GLN A 314 -14.48 3.84 6.01
CA GLN A 314 -15.75 4.08 6.70
C GLN A 314 -15.57 4.43 8.17
N VAL A 315 -14.66 3.75 8.86
CA VAL A 315 -14.42 4.01 10.29
C VAL A 315 -13.71 5.35 10.46
N LEU A 316 -12.69 5.65 9.66
CA LEU A 316 -11.96 6.92 9.75
C LEU A 316 -12.81 8.13 9.33
N ALA A 317 -13.81 7.93 8.47
CA ALA A 317 -14.80 8.97 8.17
C ALA A 317 -15.62 9.39 9.41
N VAL A 318 -15.76 8.51 10.41
CA VAL A 318 -16.47 8.82 11.67
C VAL A 318 -15.51 9.29 12.77
N VAL A 319 -14.25 8.85 12.76
CA VAL A 319 -13.18 9.32 13.68
C VAL A 319 -12.99 10.83 13.64
N LYS A 320 -13.43 11.48 12.57
CA LYS A 320 -13.63 12.93 12.52
C LYS A 320 -15.10 13.21 12.19
N PRO A 321 -16.00 13.50 13.14
CA PRO A 321 -17.11 14.36 12.76
C PRO A 321 -16.50 15.67 12.23
N PRO A 322 -17.00 16.25 11.13
CA PRO A 322 -16.85 17.68 10.95
C PRO A 322 -17.44 18.29 12.22
N ALA A 323 -16.60 18.94 13.02
CA ALA A 323 -17.10 19.78 14.07
C ALA A 323 -18.13 20.72 13.43
N ALA A 324 -19.22 20.99 14.12
CA ALA A 324 -20.26 21.88 13.61
C ALA A 324 -19.72 23.29 13.23
N GLY A 325 -18.49 23.64 13.62
CA GLY A 325 -17.74 24.84 13.19
C GLY A 325 -16.49 24.60 12.32
N GLY A 326 -16.39 23.46 11.62
CA GLY A 326 -15.33 23.19 10.63
C GLY A 326 -13.98 22.78 11.23
N TRP A 327 -12.92 22.77 10.41
CA TRP A 327 -11.59 22.31 10.81
C TRP A 327 -10.96 23.12 11.96
N LYS A 328 -11.40 24.37 12.17
CA LYS A 328 -10.89 25.26 13.25
C LYS A 328 -11.21 24.76 14.65
N ASP A 329 -12.28 23.98 14.80
CA ASP A 329 -12.68 23.38 16.07
C ASP A 329 -11.86 22.13 16.40
N GLN A 330 -11.19 21.54 15.40
CA GLN A 330 -10.27 20.41 15.58
C GLN A 330 -8.89 20.86 16.10
N LEU A 331 -8.63 22.17 16.15
CA LEU A 331 -7.38 22.71 16.65
C LEU A 331 -7.24 22.49 18.15
N ALA A 332 -6.14 21.84 18.55
CA ALA A 332 -5.82 21.57 19.94
C ALA A 332 -5.51 22.87 20.70
N ARG A 333 -6.15 23.04 21.86
CA ARG A 333 -6.05 24.25 22.70
C ARG A 333 -5.59 23.91 24.11
N THR A 334 -4.85 24.81 24.72
CA THR A 334 -4.52 24.79 26.15
C THR A 334 -5.76 25.11 26.99
N GLU A 335 -5.69 24.90 28.31
CA GLU A 335 -6.79 25.18 29.24
C GLU A 335 -7.27 26.64 29.21
N ASN A 336 -6.39 27.58 28.87
CA ASN A 336 -6.71 29.00 28.71
C ASN A 336 -7.23 29.37 27.28
N GLY A 337 -7.49 28.38 26.42
CA GLY A 337 -8.05 28.56 25.07
C GLY A 337 -7.05 28.91 23.96
N SER A 338 -5.76 29.11 24.29
CA SER A 338 -4.70 29.37 23.30
C SER A 338 -4.38 28.12 22.47
N LEU A 339 -3.92 28.30 21.23
CA LEU A 339 -3.52 27.18 20.38
C LEU A 339 -2.23 26.52 20.88
N ILE A 340 -2.22 25.19 20.92
CA ILE A 340 -1.02 24.42 21.30
C ILE A 340 0.00 24.49 20.17
N ALA A 341 1.25 24.81 20.52
CA ALA A 341 2.39 24.85 19.60
C ALA A 341 2.88 23.43 19.27
N HIS A 342 2.18 22.74 18.39
CA HIS A 342 2.47 21.37 17.96
C HIS A 342 2.27 21.21 16.44
N MET A 343 3.02 20.30 15.81
CA MET A 343 2.96 20.01 14.36
C MET A 343 1.52 19.76 13.89
N GLN A 344 0.74 18.98 14.64
CA GLN A 344 -0.63 18.60 14.27
C GLN A 344 -1.57 19.80 14.05
N ASN A 345 -1.41 20.88 14.83
CA ASN A 345 -2.16 22.12 14.61
C ASN A 345 -1.69 22.87 13.36
N VAL A 346 -0.39 22.83 13.08
CA VAL A 346 0.18 23.42 11.86
C VAL A 346 -0.33 22.68 10.62
N GLU A 347 -0.30 21.34 10.65
CA GLU A 347 -0.84 20.48 9.59
C GLU A 347 -2.32 20.77 9.34
N LEU A 348 -3.14 20.80 10.39
CA LEU A 348 -4.56 21.14 10.27
C LEU A 348 -4.78 22.52 9.63
N ILE A 349 -4.00 23.53 10.03
CA ILE A 349 -4.10 24.87 9.44
C ILE A 349 -3.67 24.85 7.97
N LEU A 350 -2.49 24.33 7.65
CA LEU A 350 -1.96 24.34 6.29
C LEU A 350 -2.77 23.48 5.32
N GLY A 351 -3.35 22.38 5.80
CA GLY A 351 -4.17 21.48 4.98
C GLY A 351 -5.61 21.94 4.76
N ASN A 352 -6.14 22.87 5.56
CA ASN A 352 -7.58 23.21 5.53
C ASN A 352 -7.88 24.71 5.43
N ASP A 353 -6.94 25.61 5.74
CA ASP A 353 -7.14 27.04 5.52
C ASP A 353 -7.23 27.31 4.01
N GLU A 354 -8.31 27.95 3.56
CA GLU A 354 -8.54 28.27 2.15
C GLU A 354 -7.38 29.05 1.52
N ARG A 355 -6.69 29.87 2.33
CA ARG A 355 -5.51 30.62 1.89
C ARG A 355 -4.35 29.71 1.54
N TRP A 356 -4.30 28.48 2.05
CA TRP A 356 -3.29 27.46 1.77
C TRP A 356 -3.73 26.37 0.77
N SER A 357 -5.03 26.27 0.45
CA SER A 357 -5.59 25.29 -0.49
C SER A 357 -4.84 25.26 -1.84
N GLY A 358 -4.14 24.17 -2.16
CA GLY A 358 -3.37 24.04 -3.41
C GLY A 358 -2.07 24.85 -3.46
N VAL A 359 -1.55 25.34 -2.33
CA VAL A 359 -0.19 25.92 -2.27
C VAL A 359 0.86 24.84 -2.20
N ILE A 360 0.74 23.92 -1.25
CA ILE A 360 1.78 22.94 -0.93
C ILE A 360 1.49 21.66 -1.71
N GLY A 361 2.47 21.15 -2.44
CA GLY A 361 2.37 19.86 -3.12
C GLY A 361 3.69 19.10 -3.10
N PHE A 362 3.61 17.77 -3.24
CA PHE A 362 4.78 16.91 -3.39
C PHE A 362 4.89 16.43 -4.84
N SER A 363 5.99 16.76 -5.52
CA SER A 363 6.27 16.25 -6.86
C SER A 363 6.87 14.85 -6.76
N ALA A 364 6.09 13.83 -7.10
CA ALA A 364 6.55 12.44 -7.13
C ALA A 364 7.66 12.21 -8.17
N PHE A 365 7.80 13.12 -9.14
CA PHE A 365 8.83 13.05 -10.17
C PHE A 365 10.21 13.52 -9.66
N SER A 366 10.26 14.67 -8.96
CA SER A 366 11.49 15.24 -8.42
C SER A 366 11.77 14.86 -6.96
N SER A 367 10.81 14.22 -6.27
CA SER A 367 10.83 14.01 -4.81
C SER A 367 10.96 15.31 -4.00
N LYS A 368 10.44 16.43 -4.52
CA LYS A 368 10.54 17.74 -3.87
C LYS A 368 9.18 18.23 -3.41
N ILE A 369 9.19 18.96 -2.30
CA ILE A 369 8.05 19.80 -1.90
C ILE A 369 8.12 21.09 -2.71
N VAL A 370 6.98 21.49 -3.26
CA VAL A 370 6.87 22.66 -4.14
C VAL A 370 5.66 23.53 -3.76
N LYS A 371 5.76 24.81 -4.11
CA LYS A 371 4.67 25.79 -4.09
C LYS A 371 4.01 25.82 -5.46
N LEU A 372 2.80 25.28 -5.55
CA LEU A 372 1.99 25.24 -6.78
C LEU A 372 1.28 26.57 -7.07
N ARG A 373 1.12 27.42 -6.04
CA ARG A 373 0.66 28.80 -6.16
C ARG A 373 1.38 29.71 -5.17
N ALA A 374 1.20 31.02 -5.33
CA ALA A 374 1.68 31.99 -4.36
C ALA A 374 1.14 31.70 -2.95
N ALA A 375 2.04 31.62 -1.98
CA ALA A 375 1.70 31.36 -0.59
C ALA A 375 1.08 32.59 0.08
N PRO A 376 0.31 32.43 1.18
CA PRO A 376 -0.33 33.53 1.90
C PRO A 376 0.61 34.61 2.47
N TYR A 377 1.89 34.28 2.64
CA TYR A 377 2.91 35.23 3.08
C TYR A 377 3.55 36.01 1.91
N GLY A 378 3.11 35.79 0.68
CA GLY A 378 3.69 36.34 -0.55
C GLY A 378 4.68 35.38 -1.24
N GLY A 379 5.33 35.87 -2.31
CA GLY A 379 6.28 35.08 -3.12
C GLY A 379 5.67 34.46 -4.36
N GLY A 380 6.45 33.62 -5.05
CA GLY A 380 6.06 32.93 -6.29
C GLY A 380 5.90 31.42 -6.13
N VAL A 381 5.62 30.76 -7.25
CA VAL A 381 5.64 29.30 -7.40
C VAL A 381 7.07 28.77 -7.48
N GLY A 382 7.27 27.48 -7.22
CA GLY A 382 8.57 26.80 -7.36
C GLY A 382 8.93 25.93 -6.15
N ASP A 383 10.20 25.54 -6.05
CA ASP A 383 10.69 24.70 -4.94
C ASP A 383 10.42 25.34 -3.57
N TRP A 384 10.03 24.51 -2.61
CA TRP A 384 9.95 24.92 -1.19
C TRP A 384 11.36 24.99 -0.61
N ALA A 385 11.76 26.17 -0.16
CA ALA A 385 13.10 26.45 0.37
C ALA A 385 13.05 26.68 1.89
N ASP A 386 14.21 26.60 2.56
CA ASP A 386 14.32 26.78 4.02
C ASP A 386 13.71 28.10 4.52
N ILE A 387 13.74 29.16 3.70
CA ILE A 387 13.12 30.45 4.03
C ILE A 387 11.59 30.35 4.13
N ASP A 388 10.95 29.45 3.38
CA ASP A 388 9.51 29.27 3.37
C ASP A 388 9.03 28.74 4.73
N ASP A 389 9.80 27.88 5.40
CA ASP A 389 9.49 27.43 6.77
C ASP A 389 9.45 28.60 7.76
N MET A 390 10.40 29.53 7.64
CA MET A 390 10.44 30.75 8.44
C MET A 390 9.26 31.67 8.15
N LEU A 391 8.86 31.79 6.89
CA LEU A 391 7.72 32.59 6.48
C LEU A 391 6.39 31.98 6.95
N VAL A 392 6.25 30.64 6.95
CA VAL A 392 5.11 29.95 7.57
C VAL A 392 5.05 30.24 9.07
N MET A 393 6.17 30.12 9.79
CA MET A 393 6.20 30.43 11.23
C MET A 393 5.74 31.86 11.52
N LYS A 394 6.25 32.83 10.74
CA LYS A 394 5.83 34.24 10.84
C LYS A 394 4.33 34.40 10.56
N TRP A 395 3.83 33.75 9.51
CA TRP A 395 2.43 33.83 9.11
C TRP A 395 1.50 33.22 10.17
N LEU A 396 1.83 32.05 10.74
CA LEU A 396 1.07 31.42 11.82
C LEU A 396 1.02 32.30 13.09
N ALA A 397 2.14 32.93 13.43
CA ALA A 397 2.20 33.85 14.57
C ALA A 397 1.30 35.07 14.35
N GLN A 398 1.21 35.59 13.12
CA GLN A 398 0.39 36.77 12.79
C GLN A 398 -1.10 36.44 12.67
N GLN A 399 -1.45 35.34 12.01
CA GLN A 399 -2.84 35.01 11.67
C GLN A 399 -3.56 34.21 12.76
N TYR A 400 -2.81 33.36 13.48
CA TYR A 400 -3.36 32.42 14.45
C TYR A 400 -2.85 32.64 15.87
N ASN A 401 -1.98 33.63 16.09
CA ASN A 401 -1.25 33.81 17.35
C ASN A 401 -0.53 32.52 17.81
N LEU A 402 -0.12 31.69 16.84
CA LEU A 402 0.47 30.37 17.06
C LEU A 402 1.98 30.44 16.83
N ARG A 403 2.76 30.38 17.93
CA ARG A 403 4.22 30.43 17.89
C ARG A 403 4.79 29.01 17.96
N VAL A 404 5.30 28.52 16.83
CA VAL A 404 5.84 27.16 16.68
C VAL A 404 7.34 27.17 16.43
N LYS A 405 7.97 26.00 16.62
CA LYS A 405 9.37 25.76 16.23
C LYS A 405 9.44 25.37 14.76
N SER A 406 10.60 25.61 14.12
CA SER A 406 10.82 25.25 12.71
C SER A 406 10.56 23.76 12.44
N THR A 407 10.95 22.87 13.36
CA THR A 407 10.70 21.42 13.24
C THR A 407 9.22 21.07 13.08
N HIS A 408 8.31 21.78 13.77
CA HIS A 408 6.87 21.54 13.63
C HIS A 408 6.35 21.93 12.25
N VAL A 409 6.94 22.95 11.62
CA VAL A 409 6.58 23.40 10.27
C VAL A 409 7.12 22.41 9.25
N ILE A 410 8.41 22.03 9.33
CA ILE A 410 9.03 21.07 8.41
C ILE A 410 8.24 19.75 8.38
N GLU A 411 7.89 19.23 9.56
CA GLU A 411 7.12 17.99 9.69
C GLU A 411 5.69 18.16 9.09
N ALA A 412 4.98 19.25 9.44
CA ALA A 412 3.62 19.49 8.96
C ALA A 412 3.55 19.74 7.45
N VAL A 413 4.46 20.54 6.90
CA VAL A 413 4.57 20.81 5.46
C VAL A 413 4.85 19.52 4.71
N SER A 414 5.72 18.65 5.25
CA SER A 414 5.99 17.34 4.65
C SER A 414 4.72 16.49 4.56
N VAL A 415 3.92 16.40 5.63
CA VAL A 415 2.66 15.64 5.61
C VAL A 415 1.67 16.25 4.61
N VAL A 416 1.42 17.55 4.68
CA VAL A 416 0.47 18.24 3.79
C VAL A 416 0.91 18.15 2.32
N ALA A 417 2.21 18.18 2.03
CA ALA A 417 2.73 18.01 0.68
C ALA A 417 2.45 16.61 0.13
N HIS A 418 2.69 15.56 0.94
CA HIS A 418 2.47 14.17 0.51
C HIS A 418 0.99 13.83 0.34
N ASP A 419 0.09 14.45 1.13
CA ASP A 419 -1.37 14.34 0.92
C ASP A 419 -1.82 14.95 -0.42
N HIS A 420 -1.05 15.91 -0.94
CA HIS A 420 -1.25 16.56 -2.25
C HIS A 420 -0.14 16.18 -3.23
N ALA A 421 0.25 14.90 -3.27
CA ALA A 421 1.23 14.41 -4.22
C ALA A 421 0.69 14.41 -5.65
N PHE A 422 1.52 14.83 -6.59
CA PHE A 422 1.21 14.88 -8.02
C PHE A 422 2.43 14.46 -8.85
N HIS A 423 2.25 14.24 -10.15
CA HIS A 423 3.36 13.87 -11.03
C HIS A 423 3.35 14.74 -12.30
N PRO A 424 4.18 15.81 -12.35
CA PRO A 424 4.06 16.86 -13.36
C PRO A 424 4.09 16.33 -14.81
N VAL A 425 4.99 15.40 -15.13
CA VAL A 425 5.09 14.84 -16.49
C VAL A 425 3.90 13.96 -16.85
N ARG A 426 3.32 13.23 -15.89
CA ARG A 426 2.15 12.38 -16.13
C ARG A 426 0.92 13.24 -16.30
N ASP A 427 0.78 14.26 -15.46
CA ASP A 427 -0.32 15.23 -15.54
C ASP A 427 -0.29 15.97 -16.87
N TYR A 428 0.91 16.37 -17.35
CA TYR A 428 1.11 16.90 -18.70
C TYR A 428 0.70 15.90 -19.78
N LEU A 429 1.28 14.69 -19.80
CA LEU A 429 1.01 13.68 -20.84
C LEU A 429 -0.46 13.26 -20.89
N ASN A 430 -1.11 13.07 -19.73
CA ASN A 430 -2.53 12.70 -19.64
C ASN A 430 -3.46 13.86 -20.04
N GLY A 431 -2.99 15.10 -19.99
CA GLY A 431 -3.73 16.28 -20.43
C GLY A 431 -3.66 16.55 -21.94
N LEU A 432 -2.80 15.84 -22.67
CA LEU A 432 -2.66 16.00 -24.11
C LEU A 432 -3.71 15.19 -24.89
N GLU A 433 -4.22 15.78 -25.97
CA GLU A 433 -5.13 15.10 -26.91
C GLU A 433 -4.46 15.00 -28.29
N TRP A 434 -4.33 13.77 -28.79
CA TRP A 434 -3.72 13.52 -30.09
C TRP A 434 -4.72 13.79 -31.21
N ASP A 435 -4.31 14.62 -32.18
CA ASP A 435 -5.10 15.02 -33.35
C ASP A 435 -5.24 13.93 -34.43
N ARG A 436 -4.71 12.73 -34.17
CA ARG A 436 -4.72 11.57 -35.08
C ARG A 436 -3.90 11.74 -36.36
N VAL A 437 -3.06 12.78 -36.44
CA VAL A 437 -2.11 12.93 -37.54
C VAL A 437 -0.78 12.31 -37.13
N PRO A 438 -0.30 11.27 -37.84
CA PRO A 438 0.97 10.62 -37.52
C PRO A 438 2.15 11.52 -37.87
N ARG A 439 3.05 11.73 -36.92
CA ARG A 439 4.26 12.58 -37.02
C ARG A 439 5.49 11.90 -36.42
N LEU A 440 5.33 10.93 -35.53
CA LEU A 440 6.46 10.24 -34.88
C LEU A 440 7.37 9.49 -35.84
N ASP A 441 6.85 9.01 -36.96
CA ASP A 441 7.67 8.26 -37.92
C ASP A 441 8.57 9.18 -38.76
N SER A 442 8.28 10.49 -38.83
CA SER A 442 9.00 11.44 -39.70
C SER A 442 9.64 12.62 -38.96
N TRP A 443 9.39 12.81 -37.65
CA TRP A 443 9.86 14.01 -36.94
C TRP A 443 11.37 14.24 -37.00
N LEU A 444 12.19 13.17 -37.00
CA LEU A 444 13.64 13.31 -37.17
C LEU A 444 14.01 13.84 -38.57
N THR A 445 13.29 13.43 -39.61
CA THR A 445 13.49 13.95 -40.96
C THR A 445 13.00 15.40 -41.05
N ASP A 446 11.77 15.66 -40.61
CA ASP A 446 11.11 16.95 -40.78
C ASP A 446 11.78 18.06 -39.96
N ILE A 447 12.17 17.73 -38.73
CA ILE A 447 12.72 18.68 -37.76
C ILE A 447 14.25 18.67 -37.77
N MET A 448 14.88 17.50 -37.72
CA MET A 448 16.34 17.36 -37.54
C MET A 448 17.10 17.17 -38.86
N GLY A 449 16.40 17.17 -40.00
CA GLY A 449 17.04 17.03 -41.32
C GLY A 449 17.69 15.68 -41.57
N VAL A 450 17.25 14.65 -40.85
CA VAL A 450 17.81 13.30 -40.95
C VAL A 450 17.31 12.64 -42.24
N ALA A 451 18.19 11.95 -42.96
CA ALA A 451 17.82 11.25 -44.18
C ALA A 451 16.66 10.27 -43.93
N PRO A 452 15.57 10.31 -44.75
CA PRO A 452 14.38 9.50 -44.53
C PRO A 452 14.68 8.03 -44.85
N THR A 453 15.04 7.28 -43.81
CA THR A 453 15.35 5.85 -43.85
C THR A 453 14.48 5.09 -42.87
N GLU A 454 14.30 3.78 -43.10
CA GLU A 454 13.60 2.90 -42.14
C GLU A 454 14.23 2.98 -40.74
N TYR A 455 15.56 3.11 -40.67
CA TYR A 455 16.30 3.28 -39.43
C TYR A 455 15.89 4.58 -38.69
N SER A 456 15.94 5.71 -39.39
CA SER A 456 15.63 7.03 -38.80
C SER A 456 14.20 7.09 -38.24
N SER A 457 13.24 6.53 -38.95
CA SER A 457 11.84 6.46 -38.52
C SER A 457 11.68 5.66 -37.22
N LYS A 458 12.29 4.47 -37.17
CA LYS A 458 12.24 3.59 -35.99
C LYS A 458 12.96 4.20 -34.77
N VAL A 459 14.13 4.80 -34.96
CA VAL A 459 14.88 5.46 -33.88
C VAL A 459 14.06 6.58 -33.25
N GLY A 460 13.53 7.49 -34.08
CA GLY A 460 12.77 8.64 -33.62
C GLY A 460 11.52 8.25 -32.84
N LYS A 461 10.70 7.35 -33.41
CA LYS A 461 9.48 6.86 -32.76
C LYS A 461 9.79 6.13 -31.45
N ARG A 462 10.72 5.17 -31.47
CA ARG A 462 11.03 4.35 -30.29
C ARG A 462 11.59 5.16 -29.15
N TRP A 463 12.47 6.12 -29.44
CA TRP A 463 13.05 6.95 -28.39
C TRP A 463 11.95 7.75 -27.67
N MET A 464 11.02 8.37 -28.41
CA MET A 464 9.89 9.10 -27.80
C MET A 464 8.95 8.18 -27.01
N VAL A 465 8.60 7.00 -27.53
CA VAL A 465 7.77 6.02 -26.80
C VAL A 465 8.49 5.53 -25.53
N SER A 466 9.81 5.34 -25.58
CA SER A 466 10.59 4.95 -24.41
C SER A 466 10.60 6.03 -23.32
N ALA A 467 10.59 7.30 -23.71
CA ALA A 467 10.52 8.44 -22.79
C ALA A 467 9.18 8.47 -22.05
N VAL A 468 8.08 8.29 -22.77
CA VAL A 468 6.75 8.11 -22.16
C VAL A 468 6.74 6.89 -21.25
N GLY A 469 7.26 5.75 -21.72
CA GLY A 469 7.32 4.51 -20.96
C GLY A 469 8.05 4.66 -19.61
N ARG A 470 9.18 5.38 -19.59
CA ARG A 470 9.96 5.65 -18.36
C ARG A 470 9.16 6.40 -17.30
N VAL A 471 8.27 7.30 -17.70
CA VAL A 471 7.42 8.06 -16.77
C VAL A 471 6.19 7.25 -16.35
N MET A 472 5.55 6.55 -17.28
CA MET A 472 4.31 5.81 -17.03
C MET A 472 4.54 4.49 -16.29
N LYS A 473 5.66 3.80 -16.58
CA LYS A 473 6.12 2.58 -15.90
C LYS A 473 7.58 2.77 -15.42
N PRO A 474 7.80 3.48 -14.30
CA PRO A 474 9.13 3.75 -13.76
C PRO A 474 9.98 2.49 -13.63
N GLY A 475 11.24 2.59 -14.05
CA GLY A 475 12.18 1.47 -14.06
C GLY A 475 12.02 0.49 -15.23
N CYS A 476 11.10 0.71 -16.17
CA CYS A 476 11.04 -0.08 -17.40
C CYS A 476 12.35 -0.01 -18.19
N LYS A 477 12.61 -1.00 -19.04
CA LYS A 477 13.80 -1.03 -19.89
C LYS A 477 13.77 0.16 -20.86
N ALA A 478 14.74 1.04 -20.75
CA ALA A 478 15.11 2.03 -21.77
C ALA A 478 16.59 2.33 -21.57
N ASP A 479 17.43 1.43 -22.09
CA ASP A 479 18.90 1.46 -22.01
C ASP A 479 19.56 2.01 -23.28
N SER A 480 18.75 2.40 -24.26
CA SER A 480 19.17 3.05 -25.50
C SER A 480 19.27 4.56 -25.36
N VAL A 481 20.29 5.14 -25.99
CA VAL A 481 20.65 6.55 -25.99
C VAL A 481 20.67 7.03 -27.44
N MET A 482 19.84 8.01 -27.78
CA MET A 482 19.87 8.64 -29.10
C MET A 482 21.06 9.60 -29.18
N ILE A 483 21.89 9.51 -30.22
CA ILE A 483 23.05 10.37 -30.42
C ILE A 483 22.80 11.29 -31.61
N LEU A 484 22.66 12.59 -31.35
CA LEU A 484 22.48 13.61 -32.38
C LEU A 484 23.86 14.09 -32.84
N GLU A 485 24.28 13.64 -34.03
CA GLU A 485 25.53 14.05 -34.68
C GLU A 485 25.25 15.15 -35.72
N GLY A 486 26.22 16.03 -35.95
CA GLY A 486 26.11 17.10 -36.95
C GLY A 486 26.89 18.35 -36.54
N ALA A 487 26.79 19.41 -37.34
CA ALA A 487 27.56 20.63 -37.11
C ALA A 487 27.34 21.24 -35.71
N GLN A 488 28.41 21.82 -35.15
CA GLN A 488 28.34 22.56 -33.89
C GLN A 488 27.41 23.77 -34.04
N GLY A 489 26.60 24.05 -33.02
CA GLY A 489 25.66 25.18 -33.05
C GLY A 489 24.43 24.96 -33.93
N ALA A 490 24.23 23.76 -34.50
CA ALA A 490 23.07 23.45 -35.33
C ALA A 490 21.71 23.46 -34.59
N GLY A 491 21.67 23.66 -33.26
CA GLY A 491 20.43 23.69 -32.47
C GLY A 491 20.00 22.34 -31.88
N LYS A 492 20.85 21.30 -31.93
CA LYS A 492 20.55 19.94 -31.43
C LYS A 492 20.14 19.92 -29.95
N SER A 493 20.97 20.50 -29.07
CA SER A 493 20.68 20.63 -27.63
C SER A 493 19.43 21.48 -27.38
N THR A 494 19.24 22.54 -28.18
CA THR A 494 18.04 23.39 -28.11
C THR A 494 16.76 22.62 -28.47
N ALA A 495 16.81 21.72 -29.46
CA ALA A 495 15.66 20.87 -29.79
C ALA A 495 15.29 19.94 -28.63
N MET A 496 16.28 19.34 -27.96
CA MET A 496 16.05 18.49 -26.80
C MET A 496 15.53 19.27 -25.59
N SER A 497 16.02 20.50 -25.40
CA SER A 497 15.50 21.44 -24.41
C SER A 497 14.03 21.79 -24.68
N ILE A 498 13.64 22.02 -25.94
CA ILE A 498 12.23 22.24 -26.31
C ILE A 498 11.39 21.01 -26.00
N LEU A 499 11.82 19.81 -26.39
CA LEU A 499 11.08 18.56 -26.13
C LEU A 499 10.88 18.34 -24.62
N GLY A 500 11.95 18.43 -23.84
CA GLY A 500 11.94 18.19 -22.38
C GLY A 500 11.33 19.32 -21.55
N GLY A 501 11.31 20.54 -22.06
CA GLY A 501 10.81 21.72 -21.34
C GLY A 501 11.52 21.92 -20.00
N GLU A 502 10.75 22.15 -18.94
CA GLU A 502 11.28 22.32 -17.58
C GLU A 502 11.93 21.05 -16.98
N TRP A 503 11.66 19.88 -17.57
CA TRP A 503 12.24 18.59 -17.14
C TRP A 503 13.51 18.22 -17.90
N PHE A 504 14.06 19.13 -18.69
CA PHE A 504 15.32 18.95 -19.38
C PHE A 504 16.54 19.19 -18.44
N MET A 505 17.64 18.51 -18.74
CA MET A 505 18.94 18.69 -18.08
C MET A 505 20.06 18.51 -19.10
N ASP A 506 20.99 19.47 -19.15
CA ASP A 506 22.22 19.46 -19.94
C ASP A 506 23.48 19.63 -19.08
N THR A 507 23.31 19.70 -17.76
CA THR A 507 24.41 19.94 -16.83
C THR A 507 25.33 18.71 -16.77
N PRO A 508 26.66 18.87 -16.96
CA PRO A 508 27.59 17.76 -16.85
C PRO A 508 27.57 17.11 -15.45
N PHE A 509 27.61 15.78 -15.41
CA PHE A 509 27.71 15.00 -14.17
C PHE A 509 28.58 13.76 -14.36
N ALA A 510 29.19 13.30 -13.28
CA ALA A 510 30.03 12.09 -13.31
C ALA A 510 29.16 10.82 -13.32
N LEU A 511 29.36 9.96 -14.33
CA LEU A 511 28.65 8.69 -14.45
C LEU A 511 29.05 7.72 -13.34
N GLY A 512 28.04 7.24 -12.61
CA GLY A 512 28.22 6.23 -11.56
C GLY A 512 28.51 6.77 -10.16
N ASP A 513 28.54 8.10 -9.99
CA ASP A 513 28.65 8.73 -8.66
C ASP A 513 27.28 9.00 -8.04
N LYS A 514 27.24 9.03 -6.69
CA LYS A 514 26.01 9.24 -5.90
C LYS A 514 25.32 10.56 -6.25
N ASP A 515 26.10 11.61 -6.50
CA ASP A 515 25.60 12.94 -6.83
C ASP A 515 24.96 12.97 -8.23
N GLY A 516 25.43 12.12 -9.14
CA GLY A 516 24.85 11.96 -10.48
C GLY A 516 23.42 11.42 -10.43
N PHE A 517 23.15 10.42 -9.57
CA PHE A 517 21.79 9.89 -9.38
C PHE A 517 20.82 10.92 -8.79
N GLN A 518 21.31 11.79 -7.90
CA GLN A 518 20.52 12.90 -7.37
C GLN A 518 20.26 13.97 -8.44
N ALA A 519 21.25 14.28 -9.29
CA ALA A 519 21.15 15.33 -10.29
C ALA A 519 20.10 15.02 -11.38
N ILE A 520 19.99 13.75 -11.80
CA ILE A 520 18.98 13.33 -12.79
C ILE A 520 17.56 13.21 -12.22
N ARG A 521 17.38 13.38 -10.90
CA ARG A 521 16.07 13.27 -10.27
C ARG A 521 15.17 14.43 -10.70
N GLY A 522 13.94 14.10 -11.10
CA GLY A 522 13.00 15.10 -11.63
C GLY A 522 13.36 15.60 -13.03
N LYS A 523 14.22 14.89 -13.76
CA LYS A 523 14.59 15.17 -15.15
C LYS A 523 14.07 14.06 -16.05
N TRP A 524 13.45 14.44 -17.16
CA TRP A 524 12.84 13.51 -18.11
C TRP A 524 13.76 13.21 -19.27
N ILE A 525 14.37 14.26 -19.83
CA ILE A 525 15.38 14.16 -20.89
C ILE A 525 16.69 14.69 -20.32
N VAL A 526 17.70 13.81 -20.28
CA VAL A 526 19.04 14.12 -19.80
C VAL A 526 20.00 14.10 -20.99
N GLU A 527 20.52 15.26 -21.35
CA GLU A 527 21.57 15.40 -22.36
C GLU A 527 22.94 15.05 -21.77
N LEU A 528 23.68 14.25 -22.53
CA LEU A 528 25.07 13.92 -22.32
C LEU A 528 25.89 14.77 -23.30
N GLY A 529 26.43 15.89 -22.82
CA GLY A 529 27.39 16.68 -23.58
C GLY A 529 28.72 15.95 -23.74
N GLU A 530 29.38 16.11 -24.89
CA GLU A 530 30.76 15.66 -25.14
C GLU A 530 30.97 14.13 -25.00
N LEU A 531 30.16 13.35 -25.72
CA LEU A 531 30.30 11.87 -25.80
C LEU A 531 31.68 11.38 -26.26
N ASP A 532 32.42 12.22 -26.97
CA ASP A 532 33.77 11.96 -27.48
C ASP A 532 34.83 11.84 -26.37
N SER A 533 34.56 12.42 -25.20
CA SER A 533 35.45 12.38 -24.03
C SER A 533 35.52 11.01 -23.35
N PHE A 534 34.56 10.10 -23.59
CA PHE A 534 34.55 8.83 -22.88
C PHE A 534 35.72 7.93 -23.29
N ASN A 535 36.54 7.57 -22.31
CA ASN A 535 37.55 6.52 -22.41
C ASN A 535 36.91 5.13 -22.22
N LYS A 536 37.70 4.06 -22.39
CA LYS A 536 37.19 2.68 -22.29
C LYS A 536 36.61 2.32 -20.92
N ALA A 537 37.17 2.89 -19.84
CA ALA A 537 36.66 2.67 -18.49
C ALA A 537 35.32 3.38 -18.27
N GLU A 538 35.18 4.60 -18.79
CA GLU A 538 33.93 5.37 -18.77
C GLU A 538 32.85 4.71 -19.63
N SER A 539 33.18 4.14 -20.78
CA SER A 539 32.23 3.36 -21.59
C SER A 539 31.64 2.18 -20.78
N THR A 540 32.46 1.49 -19.97
CA THR A 540 31.98 0.40 -19.12
C THR A 540 31.02 0.90 -18.02
N LYS A 541 31.35 2.03 -17.37
CA LYS A 541 30.48 2.67 -16.39
C LYS A 541 29.18 3.16 -17.02
N ALA A 542 29.26 3.75 -18.22
CA ALA A 542 28.12 4.22 -18.98
C ALA A 542 27.15 3.08 -19.31
N LYS A 543 27.65 1.90 -19.71
CA LYS A 543 26.80 0.71 -19.92
C LYS A 543 26.02 0.33 -18.67
N GLN A 544 26.69 0.25 -17.52
CA GLN A 544 26.03 -0.08 -16.25
C GLN A 544 25.02 0.99 -15.87
N PHE A 545 25.41 2.26 -16.04
CA PHE A 545 24.57 3.40 -15.78
C PHE A 545 23.31 3.34 -16.64
N PHE A 546 23.36 3.37 -17.97
CA PHE A 546 22.17 3.38 -18.82
C PHE A 546 21.28 2.13 -18.69
N SER A 547 21.87 0.97 -18.35
CA SER A 547 21.11 -0.27 -18.18
C SER A 547 20.36 -0.36 -16.85
N ALA A 548 20.66 0.50 -15.86
CA ALA A 548 20.00 0.43 -14.56
C ALA A 548 18.51 0.82 -14.65
N SER A 549 17.67 0.02 -13.99
CA SER A 549 16.23 0.27 -13.82
C SER A 549 15.95 1.12 -12.58
N THR A 550 16.77 0.98 -11.55
CA THR A 550 16.60 1.62 -10.25
C THR A 550 17.92 2.23 -9.79
N ASP A 551 17.86 3.43 -9.24
CA ASP A 551 18.99 4.09 -8.59
C ASP A 551 18.85 3.97 -7.07
N THR A 552 19.88 3.46 -6.40
CA THR A 552 19.91 3.34 -4.95
C THR A 552 20.76 4.46 -4.36
N TYR A 553 20.14 5.42 -3.71
CA TYR A 553 20.86 6.51 -3.04
C TYR A 553 20.13 7.00 -1.79
N ARG A 554 20.83 7.81 -1.00
CA ARG A 554 20.29 8.49 0.17
C ARG A 554 20.12 9.95 -0.19
N GLU A 555 18.91 10.49 -0.03
CA GLU A 555 18.68 11.93 -0.20
C GLU A 555 19.53 12.72 0.79
N SER A 556 19.98 13.93 0.42
CA SER A 556 20.97 14.72 1.19
C SER A 556 20.57 14.97 2.65
N TYR A 557 19.27 14.95 2.97
CA TYR A 557 18.73 15.05 4.32
C TYR A 557 17.92 13.82 4.76
N GLY A 558 17.78 12.81 3.89
CA GLY A 558 17.10 11.56 4.20
C GLY A 558 17.86 10.79 5.29
N ARG A 559 17.16 10.10 6.19
CA ARG A 559 17.80 9.22 7.20
C ARG A 559 18.04 7.81 6.68
N ARG A 560 17.44 7.46 5.55
CA ARG A 560 17.42 6.10 4.96
C ARG A 560 17.83 6.17 3.50
N THR A 561 18.54 5.14 3.04
CA THR A 561 18.72 4.88 1.61
C THR A 561 17.39 4.44 1.02
N MET A 562 17.10 4.84 -0.21
CA MET A 562 15.91 4.44 -0.95
C MET A 562 16.26 3.97 -2.35
N ASP A 563 15.48 3.02 -2.85
CA ASP A 563 15.54 2.57 -4.23
C ASP A 563 14.54 3.36 -5.05
N VAL A 564 15.03 4.01 -6.10
CA VAL A 564 14.27 4.95 -6.90
C VAL A 564 14.20 4.45 -8.34
N PRO A 565 13.04 4.00 -8.82
CA PRO A 565 12.88 3.63 -10.22
C PRO A 565 13.14 4.80 -11.16
N ARG A 566 13.90 4.57 -12.22
CA ARG A 566 14.25 5.61 -13.20
C ARG A 566 13.09 6.02 -14.07
N GLN A 567 13.00 7.33 -14.28
CA GLN A 567 11.94 7.98 -15.06
C GLN A 567 12.49 8.88 -16.17
N CYS A 568 13.79 8.79 -16.47
CA CYS A 568 14.47 9.60 -17.48
C CYS A 568 14.93 8.76 -18.68
N VAL A 569 15.11 9.42 -19.82
CA VAL A 569 15.82 8.93 -21.00
C VAL A 569 17.04 9.80 -21.28
N PHE A 570 17.98 9.25 -22.02
CA PHE A 570 19.23 9.90 -22.35
C PHE A 570 19.30 10.25 -23.83
N VAL A 571 19.87 11.41 -24.10
CA VAL A 571 20.26 11.86 -25.44
C VAL A 571 21.70 12.33 -25.37
N GLY A 572 22.46 12.11 -26.43
CA GLY A 572 23.81 12.62 -26.56
C GLY A 572 23.92 13.56 -27.74
N THR A 573 24.82 14.53 -27.64
CA THR A 573 25.16 15.41 -28.76
C THR A 573 26.65 15.29 -29.07
N THR A 574 26.99 15.27 -30.36
CA THR A 574 28.38 15.21 -30.83
C THR A 574 28.53 16.01 -32.13
N ASN A 575 29.77 16.45 -32.37
CA ASN A 575 30.17 17.10 -33.62
C ASN A 575 31.19 16.26 -34.41
N GLN A 576 31.52 15.05 -33.92
CA GLN A 576 32.42 14.12 -34.60
C GLN A 576 31.60 13.04 -35.33
N ASP A 577 32.13 12.55 -36.45
CA ASP A 577 31.51 11.50 -37.25
C ASP A 577 31.89 10.09 -36.75
N GLU A 578 33.01 9.95 -36.05
CA GLU A 578 33.45 8.70 -35.40
C GLU A 578 33.65 8.91 -33.90
N TYR A 579 32.87 8.23 -33.07
CA TYR A 579 32.91 8.42 -31.60
C TYR A 579 32.66 7.13 -30.81
N LEU A 580 32.28 6.04 -31.48
CA LEU A 580 32.03 4.76 -30.83
C LEU A 580 33.33 3.96 -30.73
N LYS A 581 33.86 3.80 -29.51
CA LYS A 581 35.14 3.13 -29.25
C LYS A 581 35.03 1.67 -28.78
N ASP A 582 33.83 1.19 -28.46
CA ASP A 582 33.63 -0.12 -27.80
C ASP A 582 32.68 -1.05 -28.56
N ALA A 583 33.25 -2.00 -29.29
CA ALA A 583 32.54 -2.97 -30.13
C ALA A 583 31.41 -3.75 -29.40
N THR A 584 31.48 -3.95 -28.08
CA THR A 584 30.44 -4.70 -27.34
C THR A 584 29.36 -3.79 -26.72
N GLY A 585 29.65 -2.49 -26.63
CA GLY A 585 28.80 -1.49 -25.98
C GLY A 585 27.83 -0.78 -26.89
N ASN A 586 28.17 -0.72 -28.18
CA ASN A 586 27.59 0.22 -29.14
C ASN A 586 26.10 0.02 -29.39
N ARG A 587 25.55 -1.17 -29.11
CA ARG A 587 24.12 -1.48 -29.29
C ARG A 587 23.15 -0.49 -28.64
N ARG A 588 23.61 0.22 -27.59
CA ARG A 588 22.82 1.20 -26.85
C ARG A 588 22.76 2.55 -27.54
N TYR A 589 23.74 2.90 -28.37
CA TYR A 589 23.78 4.19 -29.05
C TYR A 589 23.01 4.10 -30.36
N TRP A 590 22.12 5.06 -30.60
CA TRP A 590 21.36 5.20 -31.84
C TRP A 590 21.83 6.49 -32.55
N PRO A 591 22.83 6.41 -33.44
CA PRO A 591 23.32 7.56 -34.21
C PRO A 591 22.22 8.21 -35.05
N VAL A 592 22.20 9.54 -35.11
CA VAL A 592 21.21 10.32 -35.86
C VAL A 592 21.90 11.53 -36.50
N ALA A 593 22.22 11.40 -37.79
CA ALA A 593 22.87 12.41 -38.62
C ALA A 593 21.96 13.62 -38.89
N CYS A 594 22.09 14.67 -38.06
CA CYS A 594 21.30 15.88 -38.17
C CYS A 594 21.97 16.87 -39.12
N THR A 595 21.24 17.31 -40.15
CA THR A 595 21.75 18.28 -41.15
C THR A 595 21.18 19.68 -40.97
N LYS A 596 19.99 19.80 -40.36
CA LYS A 596 19.30 21.06 -40.05
C LYS A 596 18.46 20.89 -38.78
N VAL A 597 18.01 21.99 -38.16
CA VAL A 597 17.08 21.93 -37.02
C VAL A 597 15.99 22.99 -37.14
N GLU A 598 14.75 22.56 -37.39
CA GLU A 598 13.57 23.42 -37.50
C GLU A 598 12.93 23.68 -36.12
N LEU A 599 13.58 24.52 -35.31
CA LEU A 599 13.16 24.77 -33.91
C LEU A 599 11.74 25.33 -33.79
N GLU A 600 11.31 26.17 -34.74
CA GLU A 600 9.98 26.79 -34.69
C GLU A 600 8.87 25.77 -34.97
N LEU A 601 9.07 24.90 -35.97
CA LEU A 601 8.16 23.79 -36.24
C LEU A 601 8.06 22.89 -35.01
N LEU A 602 9.20 22.54 -34.39
CA LEU A 602 9.22 21.71 -33.19
C LEU A 602 8.40 22.31 -32.04
N ARG A 603 8.50 23.62 -31.80
CA ARG A 603 7.68 24.29 -30.76
C ARG A 603 6.19 24.15 -31.04
N GLN A 604 5.78 24.21 -32.31
CA GLN A 604 4.37 24.12 -32.71
C GLN A 604 3.82 22.69 -32.56
N ILE A 605 4.61 21.67 -32.88
CA ILE A 605 4.14 20.26 -32.89
C ILE A 605 4.57 19.43 -31.68
N ARG A 606 5.37 19.99 -30.76
CA ARG A 606 5.89 19.30 -29.56
C ARG A 606 4.80 18.51 -28.83
N ASP A 607 3.70 19.18 -28.51
CA ASP A 607 2.61 18.59 -27.74
C ASP A 607 1.93 17.46 -28.52
N GLN A 608 1.80 17.59 -29.84
CA GLN A 608 1.26 16.52 -30.70
C GLN A 608 2.20 15.33 -30.83
N LEU A 609 3.52 15.53 -30.85
CA LEU A 609 4.50 14.43 -30.82
C LEU A 609 4.39 13.63 -29.52
N TRP A 610 4.25 14.32 -28.37
CA TRP A 610 4.05 13.65 -27.09
C TRP A 610 2.69 12.97 -26.97
N ALA A 611 1.63 13.58 -27.51
CA ALA A 611 0.30 12.98 -27.55
C ALA A 611 0.27 11.69 -28.38
N GLU A 612 0.91 11.69 -29.55
CA GLU A 612 1.07 10.52 -30.40
C GLU A 612 1.92 9.44 -29.70
N ALA A 613 3.02 9.83 -29.04
CA ALA A 613 3.88 8.89 -28.31
C ALA A 613 3.15 8.22 -27.14
N MET A 614 2.30 8.98 -26.45
CA MET A 614 1.41 8.46 -25.42
C MET A 614 0.39 7.47 -26.00
N PHE A 615 -0.21 7.79 -27.16
CA PHE A 615 -1.12 6.88 -27.84
C PHE A 615 -0.43 5.56 -28.26
N CYS A 616 0.78 5.63 -28.85
CA CYS A 616 1.58 4.47 -29.19
C CYS A 616 1.93 3.62 -27.97
N TYR A 617 2.35 4.26 -26.87
CA TYR A 617 2.63 3.56 -25.60
C TYR A 617 1.41 2.82 -25.07
N LEU A 618 0.25 3.48 -25.01
CA LEU A 618 -1.01 2.87 -24.56
C LEU A 618 -1.50 1.74 -25.48
N SER A 619 -1.16 1.82 -26.77
CA SER A 619 -1.47 0.77 -27.75
C SER A 619 -0.53 -0.44 -27.67
N GLY A 620 0.52 -0.36 -26.86
CA GLY A 620 1.49 -1.45 -26.66
C GLY A 620 2.62 -1.48 -27.69
N ASP A 621 2.90 -0.36 -28.38
CA ASP A 621 4.03 -0.28 -29.32
C ASP A 621 5.36 -0.57 -28.60
N ILE A 622 6.23 -1.32 -29.27
CA ILE A 622 7.56 -1.65 -28.75
C ILE A 622 8.53 -0.46 -28.92
N TRP A 623 9.36 -0.22 -27.91
CA TRP A 623 10.38 0.84 -27.93
C TRP A 623 11.82 0.33 -27.78
N TRP A 624 12.03 -0.99 -27.78
CA TRP A 624 13.35 -1.61 -27.84
C TRP A 624 13.60 -2.21 -29.24
N VAL A 625 14.87 -2.43 -29.58
CA VAL A 625 15.27 -3.09 -30.83
C VAL A 625 14.90 -4.57 -30.77
N ASN A 626 14.15 -5.06 -31.75
CA ASN A 626 13.82 -6.48 -31.89
C ASN A 626 14.93 -7.21 -32.68
N ARG A 627 14.84 -8.54 -32.74
CA ARG A 627 15.85 -9.37 -33.40
C ARG A 627 15.95 -9.10 -34.90
N ASP A 628 14.82 -8.89 -35.55
CA ASP A 628 14.73 -8.76 -37.02
C ASP A 628 15.35 -7.45 -37.53
N GLU A 629 15.34 -6.41 -36.68
CA GLU A 629 15.88 -5.09 -37.01
C GLU A 629 17.27 -4.86 -36.41
N SER A 630 17.76 -5.77 -35.57
CA SER A 630 19.11 -5.67 -35.02
C SER A 630 20.19 -5.44 -36.08
N PRO A 631 20.13 -6.03 -37.30
CA PRO A 631 21.10 -5.73 -38.36
C PRO A 631 21.07 -4.26 -38.80
N LEU A 632 19.88 -3.68 -38.95
CA LEU A 632 19.69 -2.29 -39.37
C LEU A 632 20.32 -1.30 -38.38
N PHE A 633 20.16 -1.56 -37.08
CA PHE A 633 20.77 -0.72 -36.05
C PHE A 633 22.29 -0.93 -35.94
N ALA A 634 22.76 -2.17 -36.15
CA ALA A 634 24.18 -2.50 -36.10
C ALA A 634 24.95 -1.83 -37.25
N GLU A 635 24.39 -1.79 -38.45
CA GLU A 635 24.99 -1.10 -39.61
C GLU A 635 25.21 0.38 -39.33
N ALA A 636 24.19 1.09 -38.84
CA ALA A 636 24.31 2.50 -38.47
C ALA A 636 25.36 2.75 -37.35
N GLN A 637 25.51 1.81 -36.42
CA GLN A 637 26.51 1.88 -35.35
C GLN A 637 27.93 1.61 -35.85
N GLU A 638 28.09 0.66 -36.78
CA GLU A 638 29.38 0.28 -37.34
C GLU A 638 29.99 1.43 -38.16
N GLU A 639 29.16 2.18 -38.90
CA GLU A 639 29.61 3.36 -39.66
C GLU A 639 30.23 4.46 -38.79
N ARG A 640 29.91 4.52 -37.48
CA ARG A 640 30.47 5.52 -36.53
C ARG A 640 31.51 4.91 -35.58
N PHE A 641 31.94 3.68 -35.85
CA PHE A 641 32.95 2.99 -35.04
C PHE A 641 34.34 3.55 -35.36
N VAL A 642 35.05 3.97 -34.31
CA VAL A 642 36.45 4.38 -34.43
C VAL A 642 37.28 3.11 -34.65
N VAL A 643 37.74 2.91 -35.88
CA VAL A 643 38.57 1.76 -36.23
C VAL A 643 39.96 1.92 -35.61
N ASP A 644 40.47 0.84 -35.05
CA ASP A 644 41.82 0.82 -34.51
C ASP A 644 42.85 0.91 -35.66
N GLU A 645 43.81 1.84 -35.57
CA GLU A 645 44.85 2.03 -36.60
C GLU A 645 45.63 0.74 -36.93
N TRP A 646 45.72 -0.20 -35.98
CA TRP A 646 46.40 -1.48 -36.20
C TRP A 646 45.58 -2.45 -37.03
N GLU A 647 44.29 -2.22 -37.15
CA GLU A 647 43.41 -3.15 -37.84
C GLU A 647 43.67 -3.20 -39.34
N GLY A 648 43.90 -2.07 -40.00
CA GLY A 648 44.25 -2.04 -41.43
C GLY A 648 45.46 -2.92 -41.74
N PRO A 649 46.63 -2.70 -41.11
CA PRO A 649 47.81 -3.55 -41.28
C PRO A 649 47.57 -5.03 -40.95
N ILE A 650 46.79 -5.32 -39.89
CA ILE A 650 46.43 -6.70 -39.53
C ILE A 650 45.56 -7.33 -40.62
N LEU A 651 44.53 -6.63 -41.10
CA LEU A 651 43.61 -7.13 -42.12
C LEU A 651 44.36 -7.40 -43.43
N THR A 652 45.14 -6.43 -43.91
CA THR A 652 45.99 -6.59 -45.09
C THR A 652 46.92 -7.79 -44.94
N TRP A 653 47.57 -7.93 -43.79
CA TRP A 653 48.42 -9.08 -43.52
C TRP A 653 47.64 -10.41 -43.51
N LEU A 654 46.45 -10.45 -42.92
CA LEU A 654 45.57 -11.63 -42.88
C LEU A 654 45.03 -12.04 -44.27
N GLU A 655 44.89 -11.09 -45.19
CA GLU A 655 44.42 -11.30 -46.57
C GLU A 655 45.56 -11.67 -47.53
N GLU A 656 46.69 -10.96 -47.45
CA GLU A 656 47.82 -11.11 -48.39
C GLU A 656 48.77 -12.24 -48.00
N SER A 657 48.96 -12.48 -46.70
CA SER A 657 49.84 -13.55 -46.27
C SER A 657 49.12 -14.89 -46.41
N GLN A 658 49.81 -15.93 -46.89
CA GLN A 658 49.31 -17.31 -46.94
C GLN A 658 49.19 -17.94 -45.54
N ILE A 659 48.57 -17.23 -44.61
CA ILE A 659 48.29 -17.71 -43.26
C ILE A 659 47.21 -18.78 -43.41
N GLY A 660 47.49 -19.96 -42.85
CA GLY A 660 46.60 -21.11 -42.91
C GLY A 660 45.27 -20.90 -42.17
N GLU A 661 44.76 -21.93 -41.49
CA GLU A 661 43.51 -21.81 -40.73
C GLU A 661 43.65 -21.01 -39.43
N THR A 662 44.87 -20.75 -38.96
CA THR A 662 45.12 -20.10 -37.67
C THR A 662 46.29 -19.12 -37.72
N ALA A 663 46.19 -18.02 -36.97
CA ALA A 663 47.26 -17.05 -36.74
C ALA A 663 47.53 -16.92 -35.23
N THR A 664 48.78 -16.97 -34.78
CA THR A 664 49.11 -16.73 -33.37
C THR A 664 49.24 -15.23 -33.07
N GLY A 665 49.09 -14.83 -31.80
CA GLY A 665 49.31 -13.43 -31.40
C GLY A 665 50.74 -12.96 -31.72
N THR A 666 51.71 -13.87 -31.67
CA THR A 666 53.11 -13.62 -32.04
C THR A 666 53.25 -13.34 -33.54
N ASP A 667 52.57 -14.10 -34.40
CA ASP A 667 52.61 -13.88 -35.85
C ASP A 667 52.02 -12.52 -36.21
N ILE A 668 50.99 -12.08 -35.49
CA ILE A 668 50.33 -10.79 -35.75
C ILE A 668 51.21 -9.63 -35.26
N LEU A 669 51.74 -9.70 -34.03
CA LEU A 669 52.59 -8.63 -33.47
C LEU A 669 53.89 -8.45 -34.26
N SER A 670 54.50 -9.56 -34.71
CA SER A 670 55.77 -9.53 -35.44
C SER A 670 55.60 -9.38 -36.96
N GLY A 671 54.64 -10.09 -37.55
CA GLY A 671 54.43 -10.14 -39.00
C GLY A 671 53.59 -8.98 -39.51
N ALA A 672 52.41 -8.77 -38.93
CA ALA A 672 51.50 -7.71 -39.38
C ALA A 672 51.94 -6.33 -38.89
N LEU A 673 52.27 -6.21 -37.60
CA LEU A 673 52.54 -4.92 -36.96
C LEU A 673 54.04 -4.57 -36.88
N LYS A 674 54.93 -5.54 -37.14
CA LYS A 674 56.39 -5.36 -37.13
C LYS A 674 56.91 -4.74 -35.82
N LEU A 675 56.30 -5.09 -34.69
CA LEU A 675 56.70 -4.60 -33.36
C LEU A 675 57.87 -5.41 -32.80
N ASP A 676 58.85 -4.70 -32.24
CA ASP A 676 59.96 -5.30 -31.51
C ASP A 676 59.49 -6.05 -30.26
N PHE A 677 60.22 -7.10 -29.87
CA PHE A 677 59.88 -7.96 -28.73
C PHE A 677 59.68 -7.20 -27.41
N GLY A 678 60.40 -6.09 -27.22
CA GLY A 678 60.26 -5.20 -26.05
C GLY A 678 58.89 -4.52 -25.93
N HIS A 679 58.13 -4.45 -27.04
CA HIS A 679 56.79 -3.87 -27.11
C HIS A 679 55.68 -4.92 -27.14
N TRP A 680 55.96 -6.17 -26.79
CA TRP A 680 54.95 -7.24 -26.72
C TRP A 680 54.28 -7.29 -25.34
N GLY A 681 53.98 -6.12 -24.80
CA GLY A 681 53.31 -5.98 -23.53
C GLY A 681 51.89 -6.54 -23.54
N LYS A 682 51.32 -6.65 -22.34
CA LYS A 682 49.93 -7.05 -22.16
C LYS A 682 48.94 -6.08 -22.86
N PRO A 683 49.14 -4.74 -22.87
CA PRO A 683 48.26 -3.82 -23.59
C PRO A 683 48.17 -4.12 -25.09
N GLU A 684 49.30 -4.36 -25.74
CA GLU A 684 49.40 -4.61 -27.19
C GLU A 684 48.75 -5.95 -27.56
N GLN A 685 49.00 -6.99 -26.75
CA GLN A 685 48.34 -8.29 -26.91
C GLN A 685 46.81 -8.21 -26.74
N MET A 686 46.33 -7.36 -25.83
CA MET A 686 44.90 -7.12 -25.64
C MET A 686 44.28 -6.36 -26.82
N ARG A 687 45.00 -5.38 -27.37
CA ARG A 687 44.59 -4.62 -28.58
C ARG A 687 44.43 -5.55 -29.79
N VAL A 688 45.44 -6.37 -30.08
CA VAL A 688 45.38 -7.41 -31.13
C VAL A 688 44.20 -8.36 -30.90
N GLY A 689 43.99 -8.80 -29.66
CA GLY A 689 42.87 -9.70 -29.36
C GLY A 689 41.49 -9.09 -29.60
N ALA A 690 41.32 -7.78 -29.38
CA ALA A 690 40.08 -7.07 -29.68
C ALA A 690 39.84 -6.97 -31.19
N ILE A 691 40.88 -6.62 -31.96
CA ILE A 691 40.83 -6.54 -33.43
C ILE A 691 40.49 -7.90 -34.05
N MET A 692 41.20 -8.97 -33.66
CA MET A 692 40.95 -10.31 -34.18
C MET A 692 39.52 -10.78 -33.87
N HIS A 693 39.01 -10.49 -32.67
CA HIS A 693 37.64 -10.84 -32.33
C HIS A 693 36.62 -10.07 -33.18
N ARG A 694 36.87 -8.79 -33.49
CA ARG A 694 36.02 -7.95 -34.36
C ARG A 694 35.98 -8.50 -35.78
N LEU A 695 37.14 -8.88 -36.33
CA LEU A 695 37.27 -9.54 -37.63
C LEU A 695 36.67 -10.96 -37.66
N GLY A 696 36.02 -11.43 -36.58
CA GLY A 696 35.43 -12.77 -36.51
C GLY A 696 36.43 -13.90 -36.26
N TRP A 697 37.71 -13.61 -36.05
CA TRP A 697 38.72 -14.61 -35.72
C TRP A 697 38.68 -14.97 -34.24
N ARG A 698 38.25 -16.20 -33.92
CA ARG A 698 38.01 -16.66 -32.53
C ARG A 698 39.25 -17.36 -31.94
N LYS A 699 39.50 -17.19 -30.63
CA LYS A 699 40.62 -17.86 -29.94
C LYS A 699 40.37 -19.36 -29.82
N VAL A 700 41.36 -20.16 -30.22
CA VAL A 700 41.38 -21.61 -30.11
C VAL A 700 42.70 -22.08 -29.49
N ARG A 701 42.66 -23.23 -28.78
CA ARG A 701 43.86 -23.92 -28.31
C ARG A 701 44.37 -24.82 -29.43
N LEU A 702 45.64 -24.64 -29.83
CA LEU A 702 46.31 -25.55 -30.76
C LEU A 702 46.70 -26.86 -30.05
N SER A 703 47.06 -27.86 -30.86
CA SER A 703 47.65 -29.12 -30.38
C SER A 703 48.92 -28.87 -29.57
N ALA A 704 49.21 -29.79 -28.65
CA ALA A 704 50.41 -29.70 -27.82
C ALA A 704 51.66 -29.75 -28.69
N LEU A 705 52.61 -28.84 -28.45
CA LEU A 705 53.91 -28.87 -29.13
C LEU A 705 54.67 -30.13 -28.73
N ALA A 706 55.16 -30.88 -29.72
CA ALA A 706 55.75 -32.21 -29.53
C ALA A 706 56.91 -32.26 -28.51
N LYS A 707 57.64 -31.15 -28.33
CA LYS A 707 58.78 -31.07 -27.40
C LYS A 707 58.45 -30.55 -26.00
N SER A 708 57.49 -29.63 -25.87
CA SER A 708 57.20 -28.95 -24.59
C SER A 708 55.89 -29.41 -23.95
N GLY A 709 55.00 -30.08 -24.70
CA GLY A 709 53.65 -30.44 -24.24
C GLY A 709 52.70 -29.25 -24.07
N ILE A 710 53.18 -28.01 -24.28
CA ILE A 710 52.39 -26.78 -24.12
C ILE A 710 51.46 -26.62 -25.32
N ARG A 711 50.20 -26.25 -25.05
CA ARG A 711 49.18 -25.94 -26.06
C ARG A 711 49.08 -24.42 -26.28
N PRO A 712 49.69 -23.83 -27.31
CA PRO A 712 49.60 -22.40 -27.53
C PRO A 712 48.19 -21.96 -27.93
N TRP A 713 47.88 -20.68 -27.69
CA TRP A 713 46.65 -20.05 -28.18
C TRP A 713 46.89 -19.47 -29.57
N ALA A 714 45.91 -19.63 -30.45
CA ALA A 714 45.87 -19.01 -31.76
C ALA A 714 44.46 -18.46 -32.04
N TYR A 715 44.34 -17.64 -33.08
CA TYR A 715 43.06 -17.18 -33.62
C TYR A 715 42.73 -18.00 -34.86
N LYS A 716 41.53 -18.56 -34.93
CA LYS A 716 41.06 -19.36 -36.06
C LYS A 716 40.29 -18.50 -37.05
N LYS A 717 40.57 -18.70 -38.34
CA LYS A 717 39.92 -18.04 -39.47
C LYS A 717 38.41 -18.38 -39.48
N PRO A 718 37.51 -17.40 -39.63
CA PRO A 718 36.08 -17.65 -39.71
C PRO A 718 35.69 -18.37 -41.01
N ALA A 719 34.60 -19.14 -40.96
CA ALA A 719 34.07 -19.81 -42.14
C ALA A 719 33.55 -18.75 -43.14
N GLY A 720 34.15 -18.69 -44.34
CA GLY A 720 33.79 -17.72 -45.38
C GLY A 720 34.70 -16.50 -45.53
N TRP A 721 35.82 -16.43 -44.79
CA TRP A 721 36.84 -15.38 -44.93
C TRP A 721 37.30 -15.20 -46.39
N GLY A 722 37.22 -13.97 -46.93
CA GLY A 722 37.61 -13.63 -48.31
C GLY A 722 36.53 -13.84 -49.38
N ARG A 723 35.29 -14.25 -49.02
CA ARG A 723 34.13 -14.19 -49.94
C ARG A 723 33.37 -12.90 -49.68
N ALA A 724 33.05 -12.13 -50.73
CA ALA A 724 32.20 -10.94 -50.64
C ALA A 724 30.95 -11.25 -49.79
N ALA A 725 30.82 -10.55 -48.67
CA ALA A 725 30.01 -10.99 -47.55
C ALA A 725 28.51 -10.97 -47.86
N ALA A 726 27.89 -12.15 -47.90
CA ALA A 726 26.53 -12.29 -47.39
C ALA A 726 26.66 -12.40 -45.86
N LEU A 727 26.11 -11.44 -45.13
CA LEU A 727 26.06 -11.37 -43.66
C LEU A 727 25.78 -12.74 -43.03
N VAL A 728 26.81 -13.38 -42.46
CA VAL A 728 26.64 -14.63 -41.72
C VAL A 728 26.10 -14.32 -40.33
N GLN A 729 24.85 -14.71 -40.11
CA GLN A 729 24.17 -14.70 -38.82
C GLN A 729 24.89 -15.61 -37.81
N GLU A 730 25.55 -15.05 -36.80
CA GLU A 730 25.84 -15.79 -35.56
C GLU A 730 24.67 -15.62 -34.58
N LYS A 731 23.97 -16.74 -34.28
CA LYS A 731 23.01 -16.82 -33.19
C LYS A 731 23.77 -16.73 -31.86
N PHE A 732 23.79 -15.55 -31.24
CA PHE A 732 24.06 -15.44 -29.81
C PHE A 732 22.78 -15.81 -29.03
N GLU A 733 22.81 -16.93 -28.33
CA GLU A 733 21.88 -17.21 -27.23
C GLU A 733 22.43 -16.54 -25.97
N GLU A 734 21.86 -15.39 -25.60
CA GLU A 734 21.91 -14.90 -24.22
C GLU A 734 20.62 -15.33 -23.51
N PRO A 735 20.70 -15.67 -22.20
CA PRO A 735 19.56 -16.19 -21.46
C PRO A 735 18.47 -15.12 -21.35
N CYS A 736 17.30 -15.46 -21.89
CA CYS A 736 16.08 -14.69 -21.68
C CYS A 736 15.79 -14.66 -20.17
N PHE A 737 15.81 -13.47 -19.60
CA PHE A 737 15.04 -13.19 -18.40
C PHE A 737 13.68 -12.71 -18.88
N ASP A 738 12.78 -13.67 -19.13
CA ASP A 738 11.35 -13.42 -19.25
C ASP A 738 10.76 -13.46 -17.83
N ASP A 739 10.39 -12.27 -17.36
CA ASP A 739 9.16 -11.84 -16.66
C ASP A 739 9.40 -10.64 -15.71
#